data_AF-A0A1F9MC77-F1
#
_entry.id   AF-A0A1F9MC77-F1
#
_cell.length_a   1.000
_cell.length_b   1.000
_cell.length_c   1.000
_cell.angle_alpha   90.00
_cell.angle_beta   90.00
_cell.angle_gamma   90.00
#
_symmetry.space_group_name_H-M   'P 1'
#
loop_
_entity.id
_entity.type
_entity.pdbx_description
1 polymer ?
#
loop_
_entity_poly.entity_id
_entity_poly.type
_entity_poly.pdbx_seq_one_letter_code
_entity_poly.pdbx_strand_id
1 'polypeptide(L)'
;MLLACTEEQNKTGSLDDTSSDRLIDDQSTDEANPLADTSTDVIGEESEELQPAENNSEEPLPTPSTDPSDDNESEPENNPDPSADALTRSLLFRHTTLRTLGPSTIVLSFTLFDGNGDPLPDFAAEQFMVSENEKAVPITVAQQAIINNEGRFGLYTMLLLDMSGSLVQAANLAKLREAVSTFLDTTVTDQRVAIYLFDGRADLQRVSDFTSNRIALGQALNATLTDGYSIADQSTNLYGAIISGLELLNQHENGEILEKALVVLTDNTDQAGRRSQEDLTNALRQSEHPIFSIGLGNEVAEAELQRIGNDGKNYLKAVTIDNLAEVFDEVADRLHTITHSHYLLAYCSPKRNGSGNHEVTLTAHQGEARGSISQSFSADGFEGGCNPLTLADLDGDGFPNILELGYGSNLLDRNSGPPDLDGDTIIDEQDEDLDGDGQPNSFETNHGSDPSNGGSRVPDLDGDGLADEEDDDQDGDDVSDDQDNCPLQSSSFDADRDGCDDYGLTNSWIGISGGTFLMGNANGLGNERPAHRVTLSAYRILRYEVTAGEFRACIDAGGCSPATRENTRCTYDLEGKEGHPINCLTWSQARAYCQWLGGDLPTEAQWEYAARGNDGRSYPWGNLMETNRANFWDSFDPYDSMDLPYTQCGGPTTTVGYFDGSLHGTYRTLDGRSPFGLHDLIGNVREWVLDWYDTYPADAQTDPSGPSTGATRGMRGGSWHSERANVSSVSRVGGAPDTGYDDTGMRCTAPMR
;
A
#
# COMPACT_ATOMS: atom_id res chain seq x y z
N MET A 1 5.71 14.67 -38.28
CA MET A 1 6.50 14.97 -39.50
C MET A 1 7.21 13.70 -39.93
N LEU A 2 7.45 13.46 -41.22
CA LEU A 2 8.05 12.21 -41.74
C LEU A 2 8.49 12.39 -43.21
N LEU A 3 9.59 13.13 -43.43
CA LEU A 3 10.34 13.29 -44.71
C LEU A 3 11.39 14.42 -44.50
N ALA A 4 12.65 14.07 -44.25
CA ALA A 4 13.76 15.05 -44.15
C ALA A 4 15.15 14.40 -44.37
N CYS A 5 15.47 13.31 -43.67
CA CYS A 5 16.84 12.85 -43.46
C CYS A 5 17.34 11.78 -44.46
N THR A 6 17.05 11.90 -45.77
CA THR A 6 17.44 10.88 -46.78
C THR A 6 18.27 11.40 -47.95
N GLU A 7 18.65 12.68 -47.99
CA GLU A 7 19.54 13.23 -49.02
C GLU A 7 20.64 14.12 -48.40
N GLU A 8 21.86 13.60 -48.37
CA GLU A 8 23.21 14.25 -48.34
C GLU A 8 24.19 13.67 -47.31
N GLN A 9 24.91 12.60 -47.70
CA GLN A 9 26.28 12.29 -47.22
C GLN A 9 26.99 11.41 -48.27
N ASN A 10 27.34 12.00 -49.42
CA ASN A 10 28.05 11.29 -50.49
C ASN A 10 29.08 12.19 -51.19
N LYS A 11 30.09 12.63 -50.40
CA LYS A 11 31.36 13.26 -50.86
C LYS A 11 32.34 13.42 -49.69
N THR A 12 33.53 12.81 -49.84
CA THR A 12 34.88 13.35 -49.54
C THR A 12 35.08 14.26 -48.30
N GLY A 13 35.96 13.99 -47.33
CA GLY A 13 37.09 13.03 -47.26
C GLY A 13 38.47 13.74 -47.28
N SER A 14 39.52 13.12 -46.70
CA SER A 14 40.90 13.63 -46.46
C SER A 14 41.02 14.68 -45.34
N LEU A 15 42.06 14.76 -44.47
CA LEU A 15 43.29 14.00 -44.08
C LEU A 15 43.73 14.60 -42.68
N ASP A 16 44.66 14.12 -41.84
CA ASP A 16 45.67 13.02 -41.81
C ASP A 16 46.13 12.79 -40.33
N ASP A 17 46.41 11.53 -39.92
CA ASP A 17 47.42 11.09 -38.88
C ASP A 17 47.25 11.53 -37.38
N THR A 18 47.64 10.80 -36.30
CA THR A 18 48.59 9.68 -36.06
C THR A 18 48.25 8.77 -34.83
N SER A 19 48.55 7.45 -34.93
CA SER A 19 49.05 6.51 -33.85
C SER A 19 48.22 6.20 -32.55
N SER A 20 48.30 5.03 -31.91
CA SER A 20 48.84 3.69 -32.28
C SER A 20 48.56 2.56 -31.25
N ASP A 21 48.24 1.35 -31.76
CA ASP A 21 48.61 0.01 -31.25
C ASP A 21 48.15 -0.54 -29.85
N ARG A 22 47.24 -1.57 -29.88
CA ARG A 22 47.50 -3.03 -29.65
C ARG A 22 48.19 -3.52 -28.34
N LEU A 23 48.00 -4.75 -27.78
CA LEU A 23 47.24 -6.01 -28.04
C LEU A 23 47.44 -7.02 -26.85
N ILE A 24 46.50 -7.97 -26.63
CA ILE A 24 46.72 -9.43 -26.33
C ILE A 24 47.05 -10.00 -24.91
N ASP A 25 46.24 -11.00 -24.50
CA ASP A 25 46.60 -12.42 -24.21
C ASP A 25 46.49 -12.87 -22.69
N ASP A 26 45.94 -14.00 -22.17
CA ASP A 26 45.03 -15.11 -22.62
C ASP A 26 44.40 -15.89 -21.41
N GLN A 27 43.05 -15.93 -21.30
CA GLN A 27 42.19 -17.07 -20.87
C GLN A 27 42.27 -17.79 -19.49
N SER A 28 41.17 -18.54 -19.23
CA SER A 28 41.10 -19.88 -18.55
C SER A 28 41.04 -19.96 -17.00
N THR A 29 40.45 -20.97 -16.32
CA THR A 29 39.44 -22.03 -16.59
C THR A 29 39.01 -22.67 -15.24
N ASP A 30 37.82 -23.31 -15.17
CA ASP A 30 37.49 -24.56 -14.41
C ASP A 30 37.70 -24.62 -12.84
N GLU A 31 37.05 -25.48 -12.02
CA GLU A 31 35.91 -26.42 -12.17
C GLU A 31 35.28 -26.83 -10.81
N ALA A 32 34.04 -27.35 -10.88
CA ALA A 32 33.50 -28.53 -10.13
C ALA A 32 33.05 -28.50 -8.64
N ASN A 33 32.10 -29.42 -8.38
CA ASN A 33 31.36 -29.78 -7.14
C ASN A 33 31.88 -31.13 -6.57
N PRO A 34 31.47 -31.60 -5.35
CA PRO A 34 30.68 -32.85 -5.32
C PRO A 34 29.70 -33.12 -4.12
N LEU A 35 28.52 -33.70 -4.44
CA LEU A 35 27.87 -34.98 -3.99
C LEU A 35 28.04 -35.50 -2.51
N ALA A 36 27.23 -36.40 -1.90
CA ALA A 36 26.20 -37.42 -2.25
C ALA A 36 25.48 -37.91 -0.92
N ASP A 37 24.55 -38.88 -0.77
CA ASP A 37 23.51 -39.63 -1.56
C ASP A 37 22.78 -40.63 -0.58
N THR A 38 21.79 -41.45 -1.03
CA THR A 38 21.20 -42.70 -0.43
C THR A 38 20.16 -42.62 0.73
N SER A 39 19.13 -43.49 0.87
CA SER A 39 18.50 -44.52 -0.02
C SER A 39 17.16 -45.15 0.50
N THR A 40 16.27 -45.57 -0.43
CA THR A 40 15.39 -46.79 -0.49
C THR A 40 14.25 -47.17 0.51
N ASP A 41 13.05 -47.43 -0.06
CA ASP A 41 12.14 -48.64 0.02
C ASP A 41 11.57 -49.25 1.34
N VAL A 42 10.46 -50.03 1.39
CA VAL A 42 9.17 -50.17 0.62
C VAL A 42 8.18 -51.21 1.31
N ILE A 43 6.84 -51.08 1.12
CA ILE A 43 5.67 -51.95 1.51
C ILE A 43 5.36 -52.34 3.01
N GLY A 44 4.06 -52.53 3.32
CA GLY A 44 3.52 -53.23 4.52
C GLY A 44 1.97 -53.20 4.64
N GLU A 45 1.32 -54.34 4.95
CA GLU A 45 -0.15 -54.58 4.87
C GLU A 45 -0.97 -54.45 6.20
N GLU A 46 -2.26 -54.81 6.13
CA GLU A 46 -3.36 -54.63 7.11
C GLU A 46 -3.38 -55.58 8.33
N SER A 47 -4.18 -55.23 9.37
CA SER A 47 -5.00 -56.09 10.29
C SER A 47 -5.28 -55.36 11.63
N GLU A 48 -6.34 -55.61 12.41
CA GLU A 48 -7.45 -56.59 12.37
C GLU A 48 -8.75 -55.99 12.99
N GLU A 49 -9.91 -56.64 12.82
CA GLU A 49 -11.23 -56.16 13.26
C GLU A 49 -11.58 -56.50 14.74
N LEU A 50 -12.65 -55.88 15.29
CA LEU A 50 -13.83 -56.60 15.82
C LEU A 50 -14.99 -55.69 16.31
N GLN A 51 -16.14 -55.81 15.64
CA GLN A 51 -17.51 -55.46 16.11
C GLN A 51 -18.20 -56.75 16.63
N PRO A 52 -19.41 -56.79 17.28
CA PRO A 52 -20.66 -56.02 17.02
C PRO A 52 -21.46 -55.63 18.32
N ALA A 53 -22.74 -55.21 18.36
CA ALA A 53 -23.83 -55.28 17.38
C ALA A 53 -24.96 -54.22 17.55
N GLU A 54 -25.63 -53.92 16.43
CA GLU A 54 -27.09 -53.82 16.16
C GLU A 54 -28.14 -53.62 17.30
N ASN A 55 -29.30 -52.96 17.11
CA ASN A 55 -29.81 -52.00 16.09
C ASN A 55 -31.23 -51.48 16.53
N ASN A 56 -31.83 -50.53 15.77
CA ASN A 56 -33.27 -50.25 15.55
C ASN A 56 -34.12 -49.39 16.54
N SER A 57 -34.40 -48.16 16.07
CA SER A 57 -35.73 -47.56 15.76
C SER A 57 -36.77 -47.17 16.84
N GLU A 58 -37.02 -45.85 16.93
CA GLU A 58 -38.30 -45.10 16.86
C GLU A 58 -39.61 -45.59 17.58
N GLU A 59 -40.07 -44.77 18.54
CA GLU A 59 -41.48 -44.34 18.81
C GLU A 59 -42.61 -45.39 19.11
N PRO A 60 -43.83 -45.03 19.59
CA PRO A 60 -44.40 -43.69 19.90
C PRO A 60 -45.09 -43.53 21.30
N LEU A 61 -45.68 -42.34 21.50
CA LEU A 61 -46.78 -41.90 22.40
C LEU A 61 -47.59 -42.91 23.25
N PRO A 62 -48.08 -42.44 24.42
CA PRO A 62 -49.44 -42.76 24.90
C PRO A 62 -50.30 -41.53 25.31
N THR A 63 -51.63 -41.73 25.33
CA THR A 63 -52.67 -40.77 25.79
C THR A 63 -53.64 -41.49 26.80
N PRO A 64 -54.88 -41.03 27.10
CA PRO A 64 -55.20 -40.09 28.19
C PRO A 64 -56.26 -40.60 29.22
N SER A 65 -56.54 -39.82 30.28
CA SER A 65 -57.69 -40.03 31.22
C SER A 65 -58.08 -38.73 31.98
N THR A 66 -59.13 -38.00 31.59
CA THR A 66 -60.55 -38.05 32.09
C THR A 66 -60.82 -37.50 33.51
N ASP A 67 -61.25 -36.22 33.61
CA ASP A 67 -62.63 -35.74 33.96
C ASP A 67 -63.30 -36.16 35.31
N PRO A 68 -64.31 -35.44 35.89
CA PRO A 68 -64.81 -34.04 35.75
C PRO A 68 -64.95 -33.22 37.07
N SER A 69 -65.25 -31.90 37.00
CA SER A 69 -66.43 -31.24 37.64
C SER A 69 -66.35 -29.69 37.70
N ASP A 70 -67.46 -28.99 37.41
CA ASP A 70 -67.64 -27.54 37.64
C ASP A 70 -67.62 -27.14 39.13
N ASP A 71 -67.26 -25.88 39.44
CA ASP A 71 -68.13 -25.01 40.27
C ASP A 71 -67.80 -23.50 40.10
N ASN A 72 -68.63 -22.62 40.67
CA ASN A 72 -68.82 -21.22 40.26
C ASN A 72 -68.21 -20.12 41.18
N GLU A 73 -67.91 -18.95 40.59
CA GLU A 73 -67.65 -17.60 41.17
C GLU A 73 -66.90 -17.45 42.53
N SER A 74 -65.65 -16.94 42.51
CA SER A 74 -65.24 -15.70 43.23
C SER A 74 -63.75 -15.34 43.01
N GLU A 75 -63.43 -14.05 42.89
CA GLU A 75 -62.04 -13.55 42.88
C GLU A 75 -61.42 -13.59 44.30
N PRO A 76 -60.10 -13.82 44.38
CA PRO A 76 -59.28 -12.82 45.07
C PRO A 76 -57.90 -12.53 44.41
N GLU A 77 -57.54 -11.25 44.40
CA GLU A 77 -56.19 -10.65 44.39
C GLU A 77 -55.09 -11.27 43.49
N ASN A 78 -54.75 -10.55 42.42
CA ASN A 78 -53.57 -10.83 41.58
C ASN A 78 -52.27 -10.84 42.40
N ASN A 79 -51.59 -11.99 42.42
CA ASN A 79 -50.20 -12.12 42.82
C ASN A 79 -49.35 -12.19 41.53
N PRO A 80 -48.33 -11.33 41.33
CA PRO A 80 -47.59 -11.25 40.07
C PRO A 80 -46.77 -12.51 39.76
N ASP A 81 -46.53 -12.75 38.47
CA ASP A 81 -45.83 -13.92 37.96
C ASP A 81 -44.32 -13.86 38.28
N PRO A 82 -43.76 -14.84 39.01
CA PRO A 82 -42.33 -14.86 39.37
C PRO A 82 -41.38 -15.08 38.19
N SER A 83 -41.87 -15.48 37.00
CA SER A 83 -41.05 -15.57 35.78
C SER A 83 -40.81 -14.19 35.14
N ALA A 84 -41.81 -13.31 35.16
CA ALA A 84 -41.65 -11.92 34.73
C ALA A 84 -40.73 -11.14 35.69
N ASP A 85 -40.89 -11.35 37.00
CA ASP A 85 -40.06 -10.76 38.06
C ASP A 85 -38.61 -11.27 38.10
N ALA A 86 -38.31 -12.36 37.36
CA ALA A 86 -36.93 -12.83 37.13
C ALA A 86 -36.29 -12.16 35.91
N LEU A 87 -37.04 -11.94 34.83
CA LEU A 87 -36.56 -11.24 33.64
C LEU A 87 -36.20 -9.78 33.96
N THR A 88 -37.08 -9.05 34.65
CA THR A 88 -36.85 -7.65 35.06
C THR A 88 -35.69 -7.44 36.04
N ARG A 89 -35.05 -8.51 36.52
CA ARG A 89 -33.85 -8.49 37.39
C ARG A 89 -32.60 -9.08 36.70
N SER A 90 -32.66 -9.29 35.38
CA SER A 90 -31.50 -9.68 34.58
C SER A 90 -30.91 -8.50 33.82
N LEU A 91 -29.58 -8.48 33.68
CA LEU A 91 -28.84 -7.60 32.78
C LEU A 91 -28.15 -8.47 31.73
N LEU A 92 -28.15 -8.03 30.48
CA LEU A 92 -27.68 -8.80 29.33
C LEU A 92 -26.55 -8.06 28.61
N PHE A 93 -25.43 -8.75 28.37
CA PHE A 93 -24.31 -8.25 27.58
C PHE A 93 -24.44 -8.68 26.12
N ARG A 94 -24.10 -7.80 25.17
CA ARG A 94 -23.97 -8.11 23.73
C ARG A 94 -22.73 -7.44 23.13
N HIS A 95 -22.38 -7.83 21.90
CA HIS A 95 -21.27 -7.28 21.11
C HIS A 95 -19.93 -7.25 21.88
N THR A 96 -19.68 -8.29 22.66
CA THR A 96 -18.58 -8.34 23.63
C THR A 96 -17.25 -8.67 22.96
N THR A 97 -16.26 -7.79 23.09
CA THR A 97 -14.87 -8.02 22.64
C THR A 97 -13.88 -7.79 23.77
N LEU A 98 -12.62 -8.21 23.59
CA LEU A 98 -11.53 -8.04 24.55
C LEU A 98 -10.24 -7.65 23.82
N ARG A 99 -9.49 -6.70 24.39
CA ARG A 99 -8.13 -6.32 23.97
C ARG A 99 -7.17 -6.36 25.16
N THR A 100 -5.89 -6.53 24.84
CA THR A 100 -4.78 -6.53 25.79
C THR A 100 -3.73 -5.54 25.32
N LEU A 101 -3.43 -4.53 26.14
CA LEU A 101 -2.57 -3.41 25.78
C LEU A 101 -1.44 -3.24 26.82
N GLY A 102 -0.37 -2.57 26.40
CA GLY A 102 0.72 -2.21 27.29
C GLY A 102 0.26 -1.27 28.43
N PRO A 103 0.99 -1.23 29.57
CA PRO A 103 1.91 -2.26 30.02
C PRO A 103 1.19 -3.49 30.61
N SER A 104 -0.04 -3.37 31.11
CA SER A 104 -0.82 -4.53 31.63
C SER A 104 -2.33 -4.25 31.64
N THR A 105 -2.82 -3.62 30.57
CA THR A 105 -4.18 -3.09 30.47
C THR A 105 -5.08 -4.08 29.75
N ILE A 106 -6.25 -4.39 30.30
CA ILE A 106 -7.32 -5.13 29.63
C ILE A 106 -8.41 -4.15 29.28
N VAL A 107 -8.92 -4.23 28.06
CA VAL A 107 -10.05 -3.42 27.58
C VAL A 107 -11.16 -4.34 27.12
N LEU A 108 -12.37 -4.11 27.63
CA LEU A 108 -13.58 -4.87 27.35
C LEU A 108 -14.59 -3.92 26.70
N SER A 109 -14.94 -4.15 25.44
CA SER A 109 -16.09 -3.46 24.82
C SER A 109 -17.33 -4.35 24.87
N PHE A 110 -18.49 -3.76 25.13
CA PHE A 110 -19.79 -4.44 25.17
C PHE A 110 -20.95 -3.44 25.14
N THR A 111 -22.11 -3.88 24.65
CA THR A 111 -23.40 -3.21 24.85
C THR A 111 -24.12 -3.82 26.06
N LEU A 112 -24.80 -3.01 26.88
CA LEU A 112 -25.60 -3.46 28.02
C LEU A 112 -27.10 -3.26 27.80
N PHE A 113 -27.89 -4.28 28.11
CA PHE A 113 -29.36 -4.28 28.02
C PHE A 113 -29.99 -4.78 29.32
N ASP A 114 -31.26 -4.46 29.53
CA ASP A 114 -32.10 -5.09 30.54
C ASP A 114 -32.66 -6.45 30.06
N GLY A 115 -33.42 -7.14 30.91
CA GLY A 115 -34.05 -8.42 30.56
C GLY A 115 -35.22 -8.35 29.56
N ASN A 116 -35.71 -7.16 29.22
CA ASN A 116 -36.66 -6.92 28.13
C ASN A 116 -35.94 -6.64 26.80
N GLY A 117 -34.60 -6.56 26.82
CA GLY A 117 -33.78 -6.22 25.67
C GLY A 117 -33.89 -4.75 25.29
N ASP A 118 -34.05 -3.86 26.27
CA ASP A 118 -33.95 -2.41 26.12
C ASP A 118 -32.55 -1.93 26.56
N PRO A 119 -31.92 -0.99 25.82
CA PRO A 119 -30.55 -0.55 26.08
C PRO A 119 -30.43 0.22 27.40
N LEU A 120 -29.31 0.02 28.11
CA LEU A 120 -29.06 0.62 29.43
C LEU A 120 -27.84 1.56 29.38
N PRO A 121 -28.05 2.90 29.32
CA PRO A 121 -26.97 3.87 29.33
C PRO A 121 -26.44 4.18 30.74
N ASP A 122 -25.34 4.92 30.77
CA ASP A 122 -24.80 5.66 31.94
C ASP A 122 -24.44 4.83 33.18
N PHE A 123 -24.06 3.56 33.02
CA PHE A 123 -23.47 2.78 34.11
C PHE A 123 -22.08 3.32 34.47
N ALA A 124 -21.93 3.77 35.72
CA ALA A 124 -20.63 4.16 36.27
C ALA A 124 -19.69 2.95 36.39
N ALA A 125 -18.37 3.19 36.39
CA ALA A 125 -17.36 2.13 36.48
C ALA A 125 -17.55 1.23 37.72
N GLU A 126 -18.00 1.80 38.85
CA GLU A 126 -18.31 1.11 40.11
C GLU A 126 -19.44 0.07 39.99
N GLN A 127 -20.32 0.19 38.98
CA GLN A 127 -21.41 -0.77 38.73
C GLN A 127 -20.92 -2.07 38.05
N PHE A 128 -19.64 -2.14 37.70
CA PHE A 128 -19.01 -3.32 37.12
C PHE A 128 -17.99 -3.94 38.09
N MET A 129 -18.13 -5.23 38.36
CA MET A 129 -17.14 -6.02 39.09
C MET A 129 -16.33 -6.87 38.12
N VAL A 130 -15.02 -6.63 38.07
CA VAL A 130 -14.05 -7.45 37.34
C VAL A 130 -13.53 -8.59 38.22
N SER A 131 -13.36 -9.78 37.64
CA SER A 131 -12.71 -10.92 38.28
C SER A 131 -11.87 -11.71 37.28
N GLU A 132 -10.73 -12.25 37.72
CA GLU A 132 -9.83 -13.05 36.88
C GLU A 132 -9.64 -14.45 37.48
N ASN A 133 -9.93 -15.50 36.71
CA ASN A 133 -9.95 -16.89 37.17
C ASN A 133 -10.69 -17.01 38.53
N GLU A 134 -11.97 -16.63 38.54
CA GLU A 134 -12.89 -16.55 39.70
C GLU A 134 -12.52 -15.54 40.82
N LYS A 135 -11.38 -14.83 40.73
CA LYS A 135 -10.92 -13.92 41.79
C LYS A 135 -11.21 -12.47 41.45
N ALA A 136 -12.09 -11.84 42.23
CA ALA A 136 -12.40 -10.41 42.12
C ALA A 136 -11.12 -9.55 42.16
N VAL A 137 -10.96 -8.68 41.17
CA VAL A 137 -9.90 -7.65 41.14
C VAL A 137 -10.47 -6.40 41.84
N PRO A 138 -9.93 -5.96 42.99
CA PRO A 138 -10.50 -4.81 43.69
C PRO A 138 -10.37 -3.54 42.84
N ILE A 139 -11.43 -2.75 42.75
CA ILE A 139 -11.49 -1.56 41.87
C ILE A 139 -10.32 -0.57 42.11
N THR A 140 -9.88 -0.44 43.36
CA THR A 140 -8.74 0.39 43.78
C THR A 140 -7.36 -0.14 43.37
N VAL A 141 -7.27 -1.41 42.98
CA VAL A 141 -6.07 -2.05 42.40
C VAL A 141 -6.19 -2.10 40.87
N ALA A 142 -7.42 -2.30 40.38
CA ALA A 142 -7.75 -2.36 38.96
C ALA A 142 -7.60 -1.01 38.24
N GLN A 143 -7.65 0.14 38.94
CA GLN A 143 -7.72 1.47 38.31
C GLN A 143 -8.80 1.53 37.21
N GLN A 144 -9.91 0.83 37.45
CA GLN A 144 -10.94 0.56 36.46
C GLN A 144 -11.69 1.83 36.06
N ALA A 145 -11.85 2.05 34.76
CA ALA A 145 -12.60 3.17 34.21
C ALA A 145 -13.52 2.70 33.07
N ILE A 146 -14.64 3.40 32.89
CA ILE A 146 -15.28 3.48 31.57
C ILE A 146 -14.51 4.55 30.80
N ILE A 147 -13.92 4.18 29.67
CA ILE A 147 -13.23 5.12 28.80
C ILE A 147 -14.28 5.72 27.86
N ASN A 148 -14.49 7.02 28.05
CA ASN A 148 -15.22 7.93 27.17
C ASN A 148 -16.62 7.47 26.71
N ASN A 149 -17.62 7.56 27.60
CA ASN A 149 -19.03 7.37 27.22
C ASN A 149 -19.65 8.58 26.50
N GLU A 150 -19.10 9.79 26.70
CA GLU A 150 -19.69 11.05 26.24
C GLU A 150 -19.38 11.33 24.76
N GLY A 151 -20.26 10.82 23.89
CA GLY A 151 -20.44 11.32 22.52
C GLY A 151 -19.35 10.98 21.50
N ARG A 152 -18.51 9.95 21.71
CA ARG A 152 -17.45 9.57 20.75
C ARG A 152 -17.49 8.14 20.19
N PHE A 153 -18.42 7.28 20.63
CA PHE A 153 -18.80 6.10 19.85
C PHE A 153 -19.58 6.57 18.61
N GLY A 154 -18.90 6.66 17.47
CA GLY A 154 -19.40 7.37 16.29
C GLY A 154 -20.63 6.70 15.66
N LEU A 155 -21.83 7.15 16.03
CA LEU A 155 -23.07 6.68 15.40
C LEU A 155 -23.21 7.25 13.98
N TYR A 156 -23.53 6.39 13.02
CA TYR A 156 -23.87 6.77 11.65
C TYR A 156 -25.38 6.77 11.45
N THR A 157 -26.02 7.94 11.60
CA THR A 157 -27.48 8.08 11.49
C THR A 157 -27.88 8.56 10.09
N MET A 158 -28.58 7.72 9.32
CA MET A 158 -29.17 8.12 8.04
C MET A 158 -30.62 8.56 8.22
N LEU A 159 -30.94 9.79 7.82
CA LEU A 159 -32.29 10.34 7.80
C LEU A 159 -32.88 10.25 6.38
N LEU A 160 -33.89 9.40 6.21
CA LEU A 160 -34.73 9.31 5.02
C LEU A 160 -35.98 10.18 5.17
N LEU A 161 -36.14 11.16 4.28
CA LEU A 161 -37.31 12.04 4.25
C LEU A 161 -38.16 11.74 3.02
N ASP A 162 -39.41 11.36 3.24
CA ASP A 162 -40.42 11.25 2.20
C ASP A 162 -40.75 12.62 1.61
N MET A 163 -40.64 12.75 0.30
CA MET A 163 -40.95 13.95 -0.47
C MET A 163 -42.05 13.69 -1.52
N SER A 164 -42.82 12.61 -1.35
CA SER A 164 -44.03 12.33 -2.13
C SER A 164 -45.24 13.13 -1.60
N GLY A 165 -46.40 12.95 -2.26
CA GLY A 165 -47.70 13.29 -1.67
C GLY A 165 -47.87 14.72 -1.12
N SER A 166 -48.28 14.80 0.16
CA SER A 166 -48.84 16.00 0.79
C SER A 166 -47.79 16.90 1.47
N LEU A 167 -46.61 16.36 1.73
CA LEU A 167 -45.51 17.01 2.46
C LEU A 167 -44.94 18.26 1.76
N VAL A 168 -45.04 18.33 0.43
CA VAL A 168 -44.27 19.29 -0.39
C VAL A 168 -44.95 20.67 -0.56
N GLN A 169 -45.90 21.00 0.30
CA GLN A 169 -46.45 22.35 0.38
C GLN A 169 -45.45 23.28 1.08
N ALA A 170 -45.20 24.49 0.58
CA ALA A 170 -44.17 25.39 1.13
C ALA A 170 -44.31 25.67 2.65
N ALA A 171 -45.54 25.73 3.17
CA ALA A 171 -45.81 25.88 4.61
C ALA A 171 -45.44 24.64 5.44
N ASN A 172 -45.42 23.45 4.83
CA ASN A 172 -44.97 22.20 5.43
C ASN A 172 -43.44 22.08 5.32
N LEU A 173 -42.85 22.42 4.16
CA LEU A 173 -41.41 22.44 3.95
C LEU A 173 -40.68 23.31 4.98
N ALA A 174 -41.23 24.48 5.32
CA ALA A 174 -40.68 25.34 6.37
C ALA A 174 -40.58 24.62 7.73
N LYS A 175 -41.65 23.95 8.16
CA LYS A 175 -41.71 23.21 9.43
C LYS A 175 -40.88 21.93 9.42
N LEU A 176 -40.77 21.26 8.28
CA LEU A 176 -39.89 20.12 8.10
C LEU A 176 -38.42 20.53 8.26
N ARG A 177 -38.00 21.64 7.64
CA ARG A 177 -36.65 22.21 7.80
C ARG A 177 -36.36 22.63 9.25
N GLU A 178 -37.36 23.17 9.96
CA GLU A 178 -37.28 23.53 11.37
C GLU A 178 -37.12 22.28 12.27
N ALA A 179 -38.02 21.30 12.16
CA ALA A 179 -38.01 20.08 12.96
C ALA A 179 -36.75 19.21 12.71
N VAL A 180 -36.31 19.09 11.46
CA VAL A 180 -35.03 18.43 11.13
C VAL A 180 -33.83 19.24 11.61
N SER A 181 -33.92 20.58 11.69
CA SER A 181 -32.86 21.35 12.37
C SER A 181 -32.79 20.98 13.84
N THR A 182 -33.91 20.92 14.58
CA THR A 182 -33.89 20.52 16.00
C THR A 182 -33.27 19.13 16.20
N PHE A 183 -33.63 18.17 15.34
CA PHE A 183 -32.97 16.86 15.31
C PHE A 183 -31.45 16.96 15.17
N LEU A 184 -30.96 17.78 14.23
CA LEU A 184 -29.54 17.99 14.00
C LEU A 184 -28.85 18.78 15.12
N ASP A 185 -29.57 19.63 15.85
CA ASP A 185 -29.06 20.33 17.04
C ASP A 185 -28.79 19.36 18.21
N THR A 186 -29.67 18.37 18.41
CA THR A 186 -29.57 17.37 19.49
C THR A 186 -28.69 16.16 19.13
N THR A 187 -28.63 15.78 17.85
CA THR A 187 -28.02 14.50 17.41
C THR A 187 -26.60 14.65 16.87
N VAL A 188 -26.24 15.78 16.24
CA VAL A 188 -24.96 15.91 15.51
C VAL A 188 -23.77 16.23 16.44
N THR A 189 -23.99 16.48 17.73
CA THR A 189 -22.90 16.66 18.71
C THR A 189 -22.03 15.41 18.85
N ASP A 190 -22.66 14.24 18.74
CA ASP A 190 -22.09 12.94 19.12
C ASP A 190 -21.96 11.99 17.90
N GLN A 191 -22.41 12.43 16.71
CA GLN A 191 -22.74 11.52 15.60
C GLN A 191 -22.41 12.10 14.22
N ARG A 192 -22.26 11.21 13.24
CA ARG A 192 -22.19 11.56 11.81
C ARG A 192 -23.58 11.32 11.20
N VAL A 193 -24.20 12.36 10.67
CA VAL A 193 -25.55 12.29 10.07
C VAL A 193 -25.47 12.44 8.55
N ALA A 194 -26.24 11.63 7.83
CA ALA A 194 -26.50 11.78 6.39
C ALA A 194 -28.00 12.02 6.14
N ILE A 195 -28.33 12.74 5.07
CA ILE A 195 -29.72 13.09 4.75
C ILE A 195 -30.01 12.73 3.29
N TYR A 196 -31.06 11.93 3.07
CA TYR A 196 -31.54 11.52 1.77
C TYR A 196 -33.05 11.76 1.65
N LEU A 197 -33.49 12.14 0.45
CA LEU A 197 -34.90 12.28 0.10
C LEU A 197 -35.35 11.08 -0.74
N PHE A 198 -36.61 10.67 -0.60
CA PHE A 198 -37.23 9.70 -1.50
C PHE A 198 -38.59 10.19 -2.03
N ASP A 199 -38.95 9.70 -3.20
CA ASP A 199 -40.27 9.85 -3.81
C ASP A 199 -40.58 8.55 -4.58
N GLY A 200 -41.43 8.55 -5.61
CA GLY A 200 -41.78 7.32 -6.33
C GLY A 200 -40.66 6.72 -7.18
N ARG A 201 -39.52 7.41 -7.34
CA ARG A 201 -38.32 6.90 -8.05
C ARG A 201 -37.70 5.69 -7.34
N ALA A 202 -36.87 4.94 -8.08
CA ALA A 202 -36.09 3.83 -7.51
C ALA A 202 -34.90 4.32 -6.66
N ASP A 203 -34.26 5.42 -7.08
CA ASP A 203 -33.01 5.92 -6.49
C ASP A 203 -33.26 6.97 -5.39
N LEU A 204 -32.52 6.87 -4.28
CA LEU A 204 -32.50 7.88 -3.23
C LEU A 204 -31.78 9.16 -3.70
N GLN A 205 -32.32 10.33 -3.34
CA GLN A 205 -31.73 11.63 -3.63
C GLN A 205 -30.94 12.16 -2.43
N ARG A 206 -29.61 12.06 -2.48
CA ARG A 206 -28.71 12.60 -1.45
C ARG A 206 -28.86 14.12 -1.32
N VAL A 207 -29.09 14.58 -0.08
CA VAL A 207 -28.99 16.00 0.33
C VAL A 207 -27.59 16.27 0.86
N SER A 208 -27.11 15.40 1.75
CA SER A 208 -25.76 15.43 2.29
C SER A 208 -25.30 14.01 2.60
N ASP A 209 -24.00 13.78 2.48
CA ASP A 209 -23.35 12.55 2.92
C ASP A 209 -23.05 12.59 4.44
N PHE A 210 -22.53 11.51 5.01
CA PHE A 210 -22.27 11.43 6.45
C PHE A 210 -21.26 12.50 6.92
N THR A 211 -21.69 13.37 7.85
CA THR A 211 -20.81 14.38 8.46
C THR A 211 -21.26 14.76 9.87
N SER A 212 -20.31 15.20 10.70
CA SER A 212 -20.57 15.87 11.98
C SER A 212 -20.71 17.40 11.82
N ASN A 213 -20.60 17.94 10.59
CA ASN A 213 -20.76 19.37 10.35
C ASN A 213 -22.25 19.76 10.26
N ARG A 214 -22.87 20.01 11.42
CA ARG A 214 -24.25 20.51 11.56
C ARG A 214 -24.56 21.71 10.65
N ILE A 215 -23.61 22.64 10.48
CA ILE A 215 -23.80 23.84 9.67
C ILE A 215 -23.91 23.46 8.18
N ALA A 216 -23.06 22.56 7.69
CA ALA A 216 -23.12 22.06 6.32
C ALA A 216 -24.42 21.27 6.07
N LEU A 217 -24.85 20.42 7.01
CA LEU A 217 -26.12 19.68 6.94
C LEU A 217 -27.33 20.63 6.85
N GLY A 218 -27.41 21.62 7.74
CA GLY A 218 -28.46 22.64 7.72
C GLY A 218 -28.45 23.48 6.44
N GLN A 219 -27.28 23.82 5.90
CA GLN A 219 -27.16 24.54 4.63
C GLN A 219 -27.61 23.68 3.44
N ALA A 220 -27.18 22.42 3.35
CA ALA A 220 -27.56 21.50 2.29
C ALA A 220 -29.07 21.22 2.27
N LEU A 221 -29.68 21.05 3.45
CA LEU A 221 -31.12 20.88 3.61
C LEU A 221 -31.90 22.11 3.12
N ASN A 222 -31.50 23.32 3.55
CA ASN A 222 -32.14 24.57 3.13
C ASN A 222 -31.93 24.88 1.64
N ALA A 223 -30.76 24.54 1.07
CA ALA A 223 -30.47 24.70 -0.35
C ALA A 223 -31.26 23.72 -1.24
N THR A 224 -31.55 22.52 -0.73
CA THR A 224 -32.31 21.50 -1.46
C THR A 224 -33.82 21.72 -1.34
N LEU A 225 -34.34 21.77 -0.11
CA LEU A 225 -35.78 21.86 0.19
C LEU A 225 -36.29 23.30 0.11
N THR A 226 -36.03 24.00 -1.00
CA THR A 226 -36.53 25.38 -1.21
C THR A 226 -38.07 25.41 -1.29
N ASP A 227 -38.67 26.58 -1.06
CA ASP A 227 -40.13 26.77 -1.17
C ASP A 227 -40.69 26.55 -2.60
N GLY A 228 -39.82 26.34 -3.59
CA GLY A 228 -40.15 25.95 -4.97
C GLY A 228 -39.76 24.52 -5.35
N TYR A 229 -39.42 23.65 -4.38
CA TYR A 229 -39.06 22.25 -4.62
C TYR A 229 -40.18 21.49 -5.37
N SER A 230 -39.79 20.67 -6.35
CA SER A 230 -40.71 19.94 -7.22
C SER A 230 -40.49 18.42 -7.13
N ILE A 231 -41.54 17.67 -6.78
CA ILE A 231 -41.54 16.20 -6.78
C ILE A 231 -41.32 15.67 -8.19
N ALA A 232 -40.50 14.61 -8.36
CA ALA A 232 -40.28 13.98 -9.65
C ALA A 232 -41.29 12.86 -9.94
N ASP A 233 -41.66 12.06 -8.94
CA ASP A 233 -42.72 11.06 -8.98
C ASP A 233 -43.60 11.20 -7.72
N GLN A 234 -44.90 11.45 -7.89
CA GLN A 234 -45.82 11.77 -6.78
C GLN A 234 -46.17 10.58 -5.87
N SER A 235 -45.87 9.36 -6.30
CA SER A 235 -46.08 8.15 -5.49
C SER A 235 -44.99 7.98 -4.42
N THR A 236 -45.21 7.08 -3.47
CA THR A 236 -44.29 6.82 -2.34
C THR A 236 -43.58 5.48 -2.55
N ASN A 237 -42.24 5.45 -2.61
CA ASN A 237 -41.43 4.23 -2.66
C ASN A 237 -40.82 3.91 -1.28
N LEU A 238 -41.66 3.79 -0.25
CA LEU A 238 -41.24 3.57 1.13
C LEU A 238 -40.39 2.30 1.29
N TYR A 239 -40.79 1.20 0.66
CA TYR A 239 -40.09 -0.09 0.79
C TYR A 239 -38.75 -0.06 0.06
N GLY A 240 -38.69 0.54 -1.14
CA GLY A 240 -37.43 0.73 -1.86
C GLY A 240 -36.48 1.66 -1.12
N ALA A 241 -36.98 2.77 -0.57
CA ALA A 241 -36.19 3.74 0.18
C ALA A 241 -35.53 3.13 1.42
N ILE A 242 -36.28 2.37 2.24
CA ILE A 242 -35.74 1.69 3.43
C ILE A 242 -34.63 0.72 3.04
N ILE A 243 -34.87 -0.13 2.03
CA ILE A 243 -33.89 -1.16 1.63
C ILE A 243 -32.62 -0.50 1.07
N SER A 244 -32.75 0.51 0.20
CA SER A 244 -31.60 1.25 -0.31
C SER A 244 -30.87 2.05 0.78
N GLY A 245 -31.57 2.52 1.81
CA GLY A 245 -30.97 3.18 2.98
C GLY A 245 -30.11 2.21 3.81
N LEU A 246 -30.61 0.99 4.06
CA LEU A 246 -29.85 -0.08 4.72
C LEU A 246 -28.65 -0.54 3.86
N GLU A 247 -28.84 -0.69 2.55
CA GLU A 247 -27.76 -1.02 1.61
C GLU A 247 -26.66 0.05 1.61
N LEU A 248 -27.00 1.34 1.74
CA LEU A 248 -26.01 2.43 1.87
C LEU A 248 -25.36 2.49 3.26
N LEU A 249 -26.12 2.35 4.35
CA LEU A 249 -25.57 2.28 5.73
C LEU A 249 -24.51 1.17 5.84
N ASN A 250 -24.74 0.03 5.21
CA ASN A 250 -23.80 -1.09 5.19
C ASN A 250 -22.54 -0.83 4.35
N GLN A 251 -22.57 0.07 3.35
CA GLN A 251 -21.40 0.38 2.51
C GLN A 251 -20.34 1.24 3.21
N HIS A 252 -20.68 1.92 4.31
CA HIS A 252 -19.70 2.70 5.09
C HIS A 252 -19.05 1.84 6.16
N GLU A 253 -17.91 1.24 5.85
CA GLU A 253 -17.03 0.54 6.83
C GLU A 253 -15.61 1.11 6.76
N ASN A 254 -15.07 1.49 7.93
CA ASN A 254 -13.64 1.60 8.29
C ASN A 254 -13.57 2.18 9.71
N GLY A 255 -12.73 1.62 10.58
CA GLY A 255 -12.62 2.00 11.99
C GLY A 255 -13.35 1.04 12.95
N GLU A 256 -13.01 1.10 14.23
CA GLU A 256 -13.48 0.13 15.22
C GLU A 256 -14.75 0.60 15.95
N ILE A 257 -15.76 -0.27 16.01
CA ILE A 257 -17.02 -0.10 16.76
C ILE A 257 -17.79 1.17 16.37
N LEU A 258 -18.30 1.15 15.13
CA LEU A 258 -19.25 2.13 14.61
C LEU A 258 -20.67 1.55 14.56
N GLU A 259 -21.52 1.97 15.49
CA GLU A 259 -22.96 1.69 15.44
C GLU A 259 -23.64 2.53 14.34
N LYS A 260 -24.80 2.07 13.84
CA LYS A 260 -25.49 2.70 12.70
C LYS A 260 -26.99 2.76 12.93
N ALA A 261 -27.67 3.78 12.42
CA ALA A 261 -29.11 3.95 12.60
C ALA A 261 -29.82 4.45 11.34
N LEU A 262 -31.07 4.03 11.14
CA LEU A 262 -31.93 4.49 10.05
C LEU A 262 -33.18 5.18 10.62
N VAL A 263 -33.37 6.46 10.33
CA VAL A 263 -34.57 7.23 10.72
C VAL A 263 -35.38 7.54 9.47
N VAL A 264 -36.65 7.14 9.45
CA VAL A 264 -37.52 7.21 8.26
C VAL A 264 -38.77 8.02 8.57
N LEU A 265 -38.90 9.21 7.98
CA LEU A 265 -40.13 10.00 8.00
C LEU A 265 -40.97 9.73 6.75
N THR A 266 -42.25 9.41 6.92
CA THR A 266 -43.20 9.27 5.79
C THR A 266 -44.62 9.76 6.13
N ASP A 267 -45.33 10.29 5.13
CA ASP A 267 -46.78 10.58 5.23
C ASP A 267 -47.66 9.49 4.61
N ASN A 268 -47.07 8.45 3.99
CA ASN A 268 -47.82 7.46 3.20
C ASN A 268 -47.35 5.99 3.30
N THR A 269 -48.18 5.10 2.76
CA THR A 269 -47.81 3.69 2.53
C THR A 269 -47.07 3.55 1.19
N ASP A 270 -46.41 2.40 0.93
CA ASP A 270 -45.78 2.19 -0.38
C ASP A 270 -46.85 2.14 -1.50
N GLN A 271 -46.77 3.12 -2.41
CA GLN A 271 -47.64 3.26 -3.58
C GLN A 271 -46.92 2.96 -4.89
N ALA A 272 -45.58 3.11 -4.91
CA ALA A 272 -44.76 2.96 -6.11
C ALA A 272 -44.52 1.48 -6.48
N GLY A 273 -44.61 0.57 -5.50
CA GLY A 273 -44.54 -0.88 -5.69
C GLY A 273 -43.22 -1.38 -6.26
N ARG A 274 -42.11 -0.66 -6.03
CA ARG A 274 -40.79 -0.98 -6.61
C ARG A 274 -40.15 -2.21 -5.97
N ARG A 275 -40.46 -2.47 -4.69
CA ARG A 275 -40.08 -3.64 -3.90
C ARG A 275 -41.33 -4.20 -3.21
N SER A 276 -41.31 -5.47 -2.84
CA SER A 276 -42.42 -6.10 -2.13
C SER A 276 -42.32 -5.90 -0.61
N GLN A 277 -43.42 -6.13 0.10
CA GLN A 277 -43.40 -6.19 1.58
C GLN A 277 -42.57 -7.39 2.10
N GLU A 278 -42.39 -8.43 1.28
CA GLU A 278 -41.50 -9.56 1.59
C GLU A 278 -40.02 -9.16 1.47
N ASP A 279 -39.64 -8.37 0.45
CA ASP A 279 -38.31 -7.75 0.37
C ASP A 279 -38.00 -6.94 1.62
N LEU A 280 -38.92 -6.04 2.02
CA LEU A 280 -38.77 -5.22 3.22
C LEU A 280 -38.62 -6.11 4.46
N THR A 281 -39.52 -7.08 4.67
CA THR A 281 -39.50 -7.96 5.85
C THR A 281 -38.21 -8.79 5.90
N ASN A 282 -37.60 -9.12 4.77
CA ASN A 282 -36.32 -9.81 4.72
C ASN A 282 -35.13 -8.88 5.01
N ALA A 283 -35.13 -7.65 4.49
CA ALA A 283 -34.11 -6.65 4.80
C ALA A 283 -34.12 -6.23 6.27
N LEU A 284 -35.31 -5.97 6.84
CA LEU A 284 -35.47 -5.65 8.28
C LEU A 284 -34.93 -6.78 9.17
N ARG A 285 -35.19 -8.05 8.83
CA ARG A 285 -34.66 -9.22 9.57
C ARG A 285 -33.15 -9.44 9.40
N GLN A 286 -32.53 -8.81 8.41
CA GLN A 286 -31.09 -8.86 8.14
C GLN A 286 -30.36 -7.63 8.68
N SER A 287 -31.08 -6.61 9.14
CA SER A 287 -30.52 -5.42 9.77
C SER A 287 -30.24 -5.70 11.24
N GLU A 288 -28.97 -5.54 11.64
CA GLU A 288 -28.59 -5.49 13.05
C GLU A 288 -28.84 -4.08 13.64
N HIS A 289 -28.96 -3.08 12.76
CA HIS A 289 -29.11 -1.66 13.10
C HIS A 289 -30.49 -1.30 13.69
N PRO A 290 -30.57 -0.35 14.65
CA PRO A 290 -31.82 0.30 15.02
C PRO A 290 -32.46 1.08 13.86
N ILE A 291 -33.71 0.74 13.55
CA ILE A 291 -34.55 1.45 12.57
C ILE A 291 -35.68 2.16 13.30
N PHE A 292 -35.91 3.43 12.97
CA PHE A 292 -36.97 4.28 13.51
C PHE A 292 -37.93 4.70 12.41
N SER A 293 -39.24 4.52 12.64
CA SER A 293 -40.29 4.90 11.69
C SER A 293 -41.17 6.00 12.25
N ILE A 294 -41.13 7.18 11.65
CA ILE A 294 -41.97 8.33 12.00
C ILE A 294 -43.11 8.45 10.98
N GLY A 295 -44.33 8.17 11.42
CA GLY A 295 -45.53 8.41 10.61
C GLY A 295 -46.07 9.83 10.82
N LEU A 296 -46.25 10.58 9.74
CA LEU A 296 -46.95 11.87 9.77
C LEU A 296 -48.44 11.70 9.44
N GLY A 297 -49.32 12.29 10.26
CA GLY A 297 -50.76 12.29 10.04
C GLY A 297 -51.39 10.92 10.34
N ASN A 298 -52.22 10.40 9.43
CA ASN A 298 -53.00 9.17 9.65
C ASN A 298 -53.13 8.26 8.41
N GLU A 299 -52.52 8.58 7.27
CA GLU A 299 -52.63 7.76 6.06
C GLU A 299 -51.77 6.47 6.15
N VAL A 300 -50.66 6.51 6.89
CA VAL A 300 -49.87 5.32 7.22
C VAL A 300 -50.55 4.52 8.32
N ALA A 301 -50.77 3.22 8.08
CA ALA A 301 -51.27 2.31 9.09
C ALA A 301 -50.23 2.08 10.19
N GLU A 302 -50.64 2.18 11.46
CA GLU A 302 -49.76 2.07 12.63
C GLU A 302 -49.03 0.72 12.70
N ALA A 303 -49.70 -0.37 12.28
CA ALA A 303 -49.11 -1.70 12.19
C ALA A 303 -47.99 -1.81 11.12
N GLU A 304 -47.92 -0.91 10.14
CA GLU A 304 -46.83 -0.88 9.16
C GLU A 304 -45.63 -0.09 9.68
N LEU A 305 -45.88 1.00 10.41
CA LEU A 305 -44.84 1.70 11.16
C LEU A 305 -44.21 0.76 12.20
N GLN A 306 -45.03 0.07 12.99
CA GLN A 306 -44.57 -0.96 13.95
C GLN A 306 -43.71 -2.05 13.29
N ARG A 307 -44.05 -2.49 12.06
CA ARG A 307 -43.22 -3.45 11.29
C ARG A 307 -41.85 -2.88 10.97
N ILE A 308 -41.76 -1.62 10.54
CA ILE A 308 -40.51 -0.96 10.14
C ILE A 308 -39.64 -0.62 11.36
N GLY A 309 -40.24 -0.09 12.43
CA GLY A 309 -39.57 0.32 13.66
C GLY A 309 -39.23 -0.83 14.61
N ASN A 310 -38.47 -1.83 14.12
CA ASN A 310 -37.96 -3.00 14.86
C ASN A 310 -39.01 -3.66 15.78
N ASP A 311 -39.98 -4.37 15.16
CA ASP A 311 -41.10 -5.08 15.81
C ASP A 311 -41.87 -4.25 16.86
N GLY A 312 -42.01 -2.94 16.60
CA GLY A 312 -42.85 -2.02 17.37
C GLY A 312 -42.16 -1.34 18.55
N LYS A 313 -40.84 -1.50 18.76
CA LYS A 313 -40.11 -0.71 19.78
C LYS A 313 -39.85 0.73 19.32
N ASN A 314 -39.56 0.94 18.04
CA ASN A 314 -39.02 2.19 17.47
C ASN A 314 -39.97 2.90 16.48
N TYR A 315 -41.28 2.75 16.64
CA TYR A 315 -42.25 3.54 15.86
C TYR A 315 -42.73 4.76 16.64
N LEU A 316 -42.90 5.89 15.94
CA LEU A 316 -43.41 7.14 16.48
C LEU A 316 -44.41 7.78 15.50
N LYS A 317 -45.25 8.70 15.97
CA LYS A 317 -46.33 9.27 15.16
C LYS A 317 -46.59 10.75 15.44
N ALA A 318 -46.23 11.60 14.48
CA ALA A 318 -46.56 13.02 14.50
C ALA A 318 -48.01 13.24 14.01
N VAL A 319 -48.93 13.57 14.92
CA VAL A 319 -50.36 13.76 14.58
C VAL A 319 -50.56 14.91 13.58
N THR A 320 -49.72 15.95 13.68
CA THR A 320 -49.61 17.04 12.71
C THR A 320 -48.14 17.40 12.51
N ILE A 321 -47.81 18.16 11.47
CA ILE A 321 -46.42 18.60 11.23
C ILE A 321 -45.92 19.59 12.29
N ASP A 322 -46.81 20.23 13.05
CA ASP A 322 -46.47 21.03 14.22
C ASP A 322 -45.98 20.19 15.42
N ASN A 323 -46.21 18.87 15.41
CA ASN A 323 -45.68 17.92 16.40
C ASN A 323 -44.37 17.25 15.96
N LEU A 324 -43.87 17.56 14.76
CA LEU A 324 -42.76 16.79 14.17
C LEU A 324 -41.42 17.02 14.90
N ALA A 325 -41.20 18.21 15.47
CA ALA A 325 -39.99 18.49 16.27
C ALA A 325 -39.95 17.65 17.55
N GLU A 326 -41.04 17.66 18.34
CA GLU A 326 -41.22 16.85 19.56
C GLU A 326 -40.98 15.34 19.32
N VAL A 327 -41.40 14.83 18.16
CA VAL A 327 -41.18 13.43 17.74
C VAL A 327 -39.74 13.17 17.29
N PHE A 328 -39.05 14.16 16.69
CA PHE A 328 -37.63 14.04 16.38
C PHE A 328 -36.75 14.13 17.63
N ASP A 329 -37.12 14.96 18.61
CA ASP A 329 -36.44 15.03 19.91
C ASP A 329 -36.52 13.67 20.64
N GLU A 330 -37.69 13.00 20.64
CA GLU A 330 -37.82 11.65 21.20
C GLU A 330 -36.95 10.61 20.46
N VAL A 331 -36.76 10.74 19.14
CA VAL A 331 -35.82 9.89 18.38
C VAL A 331 -34.36 10.21 18.76
N ALA A 332 -34.00 11.48 18.95
CA ALA A 332 -32.66 11.86 19.38
C ALA A 332 -32.33 11.30 20.78
N ASP A 333 -33.24 11.42 21.74
CA ASP A 333 -33.11 10.83 23.10
C ASP A 333 -32.93 9.30 23.03
N ARG A 334 -33.69 8.62 22.16
CA ARG A 334 -33.58 7.16 21.95
C ARG A 334 -32.27 6.77 21.28
N LEU A 335 -31.76 7.56 20.31
CA LEU A 335 -30.44 7.33 19.69
C LEU A 335 -29.30 7.54 20.69
N HIS A 336 -29.38 8.60 21.50
CA HIS A 336 -28.44 8.89 22.60
C HIS A 336 -28.44 7.77 23.65
N THR A 337 -29.62 7.24 24.01
CA THR A 337 -29.76 6.05 24.89
C THR A 337 -29.04 4.82 24.31
N ILE A 338 -29.09 4.62 22.98
CA ILE A 338 -28.41 3.51 22.31
C ILE A 338 -26.89 3.71 22.34
N THR A 339 -26.36 4.89 21.99
CA THR A 339 -24.91 5.13 22.00
C THR A 339 -24.32 5.00 23.40
N HIS A 340 -24.93 5.61 24.41
CA HIS A 340 -24.44 5.61 25.78
C HIS A 340 -24.64 4.27 26.51
N SER A 341 -25.29 3.28 25.88
CA SER A 341 -25.37 1.89 26.32
C SER A 341 -24.22 0.99 25.81
N HIS A 342 -23.31 1.55 25.02
CA HIS A 342 -22.04 0.93 24.64
C HIS A 342 -20.95 1.37 25.60
N TYR A 343 -20.21 0.41 26.13
CA TYR A 343 -19.19 0.65 27.14
C TYR A 343 -17.84 0.15 26.66
N LEU A 344 -16.81 0.95 26.92
CA LEU A 344 -15.42 0.52 26.85
C LEU A 344 -14.83 0.53 28.27
N LEU A 345 -14.90 -0.62 28.95
CA LEU A 345 -14.36 -0.76 30.30
C LEU A 345 -12.90 -1.20 30.23
N ALA A 346 -12.00 -0.37 30.74
CA ALA A 346 -10.58 -0.67 30.83
C ALA A 346 -10.13 -0.85 32.28
N TYR A 347 -9.24 -1.81 32.53
CA TYR A 347 -8.67 -2.06 33.86
C TYR A 347 -7.25 -2.64 33.80
N CYS A 348 -6.47 -2.38 34.85
CA CYS A 348 -5.15 -2.96 35.05
C CYS A 348 -5.23 -4.38 35.60
N SER A 349 -4.69 -5.33 34.83
CA SER A 349 -4.56 -6.71 35.27
C SER A 349 -3.49 -6.86 36.37
N PRO A 350 -3.75 -7.63 37.45
CA PRO A 350 -2.72 -8.03 38.41
C PRO A 350 -1.72 -9.08 37.85
N LYS A 351 -1.88 -9.52 36.60
CA LYS A 351 -1.04 -10.51 35.92
C LYS A 351 0.24 -9.90 35.33
N ARG A 352 1.20 -10.75 34.96
CA ARG A 352 2.53 -10.34 34.48
C ARG A 352 3.00 -11.25 33.34
N ASN A 353 3.94 -10.77 32.54
CA ASN A 353 4.51 -11.45 31.37
C ASN A 353 4.88 -12.92 31.69
N GLY A 354 4.46 -13.85 30.84
CA GLY A 354 4.70 -15.29 31.02
C GLY A 354 3.76 -15.99 32.02
N SER A 355 2.68 -15.34 32.47
CA SER A 355 1.62 -16.02 33.25
C SER A 355 0.56 -16.70 32.37
N GLY A 356 0.60 -16.49 31.05
CA GLY A 356 -0.18 -17.19 30.04
C GLY A 356 -1.67 -16.88 30.05
N ASN A 357 -2.49 -17.86 29.63
CA ASN A 357 -3.92 -17.66 29.42
C ASN A 357 -4.72 -17.55 30.72
N HIS A 358 -5.61 -16.57 30.75
CA HIS A 358 -6.51 -16.25 31.84
C HIS A 358 -7.93 -16.01 31.34
N GLU A 359 -8.90 -16.14 32.24
CA GLU A 359 -10.29 -15.80 31.98
C GLU A 359 -10.66 -14.59 32.83
N VAL A 360 -11.14 -13.52 32.19
CA VAL A 360 -11.80 -12.41 32.87
C VAL A 360 -13.30 -12.66 32.86
N THR A 361 -13.95 -12.46 34.01
CA THR A 361 -15.41 -12.42 34.14
C THR A 361 -15.81 -11.04 34.66
N LEU A 362 -16.58 -10.33 33.84
CA LEU A 362 -17.18 -9.03 34.14
C LEU A 362 -18.61 -9.23 34.65
N THR A 363 -19.03 -8.48 35.66
CA THR A 363 -20.38 -8.55 36.23
C THR A 363 -20.97 -7.17 36.45
N ALA A 364 -22.04 -6.84 35.72
CA ALA A 364 -22.81 -5.60 35.91
C ALA A 364 -23.83 -5.75 37.04
N HIS A 365 -24.14 -4.65 37.73
CA HIS A 365 -25.25 -4.61 38.69
C HIS A 365 -25.97 -3.25 38.75
N GLN A 366 -27.29 -3.31 38.96
CA GLN A 366 -28.13 -2.13 39.16
C GLN A 366 -29.25 -2.47 40.16
N GLY A 367 -29.12 -1.97 41.39
CA GLY A 367 -30.02 -2.36 42.49
C GLY A 367 -29.94 -3.86 42.80
N GLU A 368 -31.02 -4.60 42.52
CA GLU A 368 -31.02 -6.07 42.61
C GLU A 368 -30.65 -6.78 41.30
N ALA A 369 -30.76 -6.08 40.15
CA ALA A 369 -30.53 -6.65 38.84
C ALA A 369 -29.03 -6.94 38.60
N ARG A 370 -28.73 -8.07 37.94
CA ARG A 370 -27.35 -8.51 37.65
C ARG A 370 -27.24 -9.22 36.31
N GLY A 371 -26.03 -9.19 35.75
CA GLY A 371 -25.62 -9.99 34.61
C GLY A 371 -24.10 -10.18 34.61
N SER A 372 -23.61 -11.21 33.92
CA SER A 372 -22.17 -11.49 33.81
C SER A 372 -21.80 -11.98 32.41
N ILE A 373 -20.56 -11.71 32.00
CA ILE A 373 -19.94 -12.22 30.77
C ILE A 373 -18.48 -12.62 31.06
N SER A 374 -18.00 -13.66 30.39
CA SER A 374 -16.63 -14.19 30.55
C SER A 374 -15.91 -14.25 29.20
N GLN A 375 -14.64 -13.84 29.17
CA GLN A 375 -13.76 -13.87 27.99
C GLN A 375 -12.35 -14.32 28.39
N SER A 376 -11.60 -14.89 27.43
CA SER A 376 -10.20 -15.32 27.64
C SER A 376 -9.19 -14.32 27.07
N PHE A 377 -8.05 -14.18 27.73
CA PHE A 377 -6.92 -13.34 27.31
C PHE A 377 -5.58 -14.00 27.64
N SER A 378 -4.47 -13.56 27.03
CA SER A 378 -3.12 -13.87 27.53
C SER A 378 -2.52 -12.67 28.26
N ALA A 379 -1.78 -12.92 29.34
CA ALA A 379 -0.98 -11.92 30.05
C ALA A 379 0.50 -11.93 29.64
N ASP A 380 0.84 -12.56 28.51
CA ASP A 380 2.17 -12.46 27.92
C ASP A 380 2.42 -11.01 27.44
N GLY A 381 3.66 -10.54 27.60
CA GLY A 381 4.02 -9.13 27.44
C GLY A 381 3.73 -8.22 28.65
N PHE A 382 2.98 -8.66 29.69
CA PHE A 382 2.52 -7.73 30.73
C PHE A 382 3.61 -7.25 31.72
N GLU A 383 3.83 -5.95 31.77
CA GLU A 383 4.83 -5.30 32.62
C GLU A 383 4.21 -4.65 33.88
N GLY A 384 4.91 -3.68 34.48
CA GLY A 384 4.44 -2.88 35.61
C GLY A 384 4.04 -1.47 35.20
N GLY A 385 3.33 -0.75 36.08
CA GLY A 385 3.05 0.68 35.90
C GLY A 385 1.76 1.04 35.18
N CYS A 386 0.86 0.07 34.92
CA CYS A 386 -0.43 0.33 34.26
C CYS A 386 -1.25 1.47 34.90
N ASN A 387 -1.81 2.31 34.04
CA ASN A 387 -2.94 3.20 34.29
C ASN A 387 -3.76 3.28 32.98
N PRO A 388 -5.02 2.80 32.93
CA PRO A 388 -5.77 2.71 31.67
C PRO A 388 -6.15 4.06 31.07
N LEU A 389 -6.11 5.14 31.87
CA LEU A 389 -6.46 6.49 31.44
C LEU A 389 -5.24 7.35 31.03
N THR A 390 -4.00 6.86 31.20
CA THR A 390 -2.80 7.69 30.94
C THR A 390 -1.59 6.98 30.34
N LEU A 391 -1.52 5.65 30.38
CA LEU A 391 -0.34 4.86 29.96
C LEU A 391 -0.69 3.67 29.07
N ALA A 392 -1.94 3.62 28.61
CA ALA A 392 -2.30 2.85 27.43
C ALA A 392 -2.28 3.78 26.21
N ASP A 393 -2.01 3.18 25.07
CA ASP A 393 -2.42 3.61 23.73
C ASP A 393 -3.58 2.66 23.37
N LEU A 394 -4.73 3.19 22.94
CA LEU A 394 -5.99 2.43 22.80
C LEU A 394 -6.33 1.99 21.38
N ASP A 395 -6.02 2.82 20.38
CA ASP A 395 -6.33 2.57 18.96
C ASP A 395 -5.08 2.21 18.13
N GLY A 396 -3.89 2.33 18.71
CA GLY A 396 -2.62 1.92 18.14
C GLY A 396 -1.97 2.98 17.26
N ASP A 397 -2.29 4.27 17.42
CA ASP A 397 -1.62 5.34 16.65
C ASP A 397 -0.15 5.51 17.04
N GLY A 398 0.17 5.30 18.33
CA GLY A 398 1.50 5.41 18.94
C GLY A 398 1.53 6.32 20.17
N PHE A 399 0.50 7.15 20.35
CA PHE A 399 0.42 8.13 21.42
C PHE A 399 -0.28 7.58 22.67
N PRO A 400 0.21 7.91 23.88
CA PRO A 400 -0.46 7.51 25.11
C PRO A 400 -1.68 8.40 25.39
N ASN A 401 -2.79 7.81 25.86
CA ASN A 401 -4.07 8.46 26.16
C ASN A 401 -3.98 9.82 26.89
N ILE A 402 -2.96 10.04 27.74
CA ILE A 402 -2.76 11.31 28.46
C ILE A 402 -2.38 12.48 27.55
N LEU A 403 -1.64 12.20 26.48
CA LEU A 403 -1.16 13.19 25.54
C LEU A 403 -2.29 13.58 24.57
N GLU A 404 -2.93 12.58 23.99
CA GLU A 404 -4.21 12.70 23.28
C GLU A 404 -5.24 13.57 24.02
N LEU A 405 -5.53 13.26 25.30
CA LEU A 405 -6.46 14.05 26.12
C LEU A 405 -6.00 15.50 26.33
N GLY A 406 -4.71 15.80 26.17
CA GLY A 406 -4.15 17.14 26.16
C GLY A 406 -4.48 17.93 24.88
N TYR A 407 -4.43 17.27 23.72
CA TYR A 407 -4.78 17.85 22.41
C TYR A 407 -6.28 17.77 22.09
N GLY A 408 -7.04 16.98 22.85
CA GLY A 408 -8.49 16.77 22.68
C GLY A 408 -8.87 15.61 21.77
N SER A 409 -7.86 14.88 21.27
CA SER A 409 -7.90 13.68 20.43
C SER A 409 -8.87 12.61 20.92
N ASN A 410 -9.30 11.73 20.02
CA ASN A 410 -10.24 10.66 20.33
C ASN A 410 -9.52 9.32 20.40
N LEU A 411 -9.39 8.80 21.62
CA LEU A 411 -8.69 7.57 22.03
C LEU A 411 -9.24 6.24 21.44
N LEU A 412 -9.96 6.32 20.31
CA LEU A 412 -10.62 5.25 19.57
C LEU A 412 -10.65 5.53 18.04
N ASP A 413 -10.02 6.62 17.58
CA ASP A 413 -9.89 6.99 16.17
C ASP A 413 -8.43 7.35 15.90
N ARG A 414 -7.69 6.34 15.42
CA ARG A 414 -6.25 6.30 15.07
C ARG A 414 -5.79 7.37 14.04
N ASN A 415 -6.68 8.27 13.65
CA ASN A 415 -6.44 9.39 12.73
C ASN A 415 -6.71 10.74 13.43
N SER A 416 -6.83 10.74 14.76
CA SER A 416 -7.26 11.89 15.56
C SER A 416 -6.31 12.27 16.70
N GLY A 417 -5.15 11.60 16.79
CA GLY A 417 -4.08 11.89 17.74
C GLY A 417 -3.52 13.32 17.65
N PRO A 418 -2.47 13.65 18.43
CA PRO A 418 -1.77 14.92 18.33
C PRO A 418 -1.27 15.22 16.91
N PRO A 419 -0.97 16.49 16.58
CA PRO A 419 -0.19 16.84 15.40
C PRO A 419 1.18 16.16 15.45
N ASP A 420 1.47 15.43 14.39
CA ASP A 420 2.66 14.63 14.09
C ASP A 420 2.78 14.68 12.55
N LEU A 421 3.79 15.39 12.04
CA LEU A 421 3.91 15.71 10.62
C LEU A 421 4.71 14.67 9.83
N ASP A 422 5.71 14.02 10.43
CA ASP A 422 6.56 13.02 9.78
C ASP A 422 6.13 11.56 10.08
N GLY A 423 5.55 11.32 11.26
CA GLY A 423 5.08 10.02 11.74
C GLY A 423 6.02 9.29 12.73
N ASP A 424 6.98 9.95 13.38
CA ASP A 424 7.92 9.32 14.32
C ASP A 424 7.33 9.06 15.73
N THR A 425 6.17 9.64 16.06
CA THR A 425 5.47 9.64 17.37
C THR A 425 6.01 10.59 18.45
N ILE A 426 6.84 11.56 18.08
CA ILE A 426 6.94 12.88 18.73
C ILE A 426 5.76 13.75 18.24
N ILE A 427 5.62 14.96 18.76
CA ILE A 427 4.52 15.88 18.38
C ILE A 427 5.11 17.22 17.94
N ASP A 428 4.44 17.91 17.01
CA ASP A 428 4.95 19.12 16.36
C ASP A 428 5.52 20.19 17.33
N GLU A 429 4.93 20.32 18.53
CA GLU A 429 5.33 21.31 19.55
C GLU A 429 6.56 20.91 20.39
N GLN A 430 7.06 19.68 20.27
CA GLN A 430 8.19 19.13 21.02
C GLN A 430 9.30 18.56 20.12
N ASP A 431 9.11 18.59 18.81
CA ASP A 431 10.04 18.05 17.84
C ASP A 431 11.27 18.96 17.61
N GLU A 432 12.40 18.34 17.30
CA GLU A 432 13.63 19.00 16.88
C GLU A 432 13.87 18.87 15.35
N ASP A 433 13.14 18.01 14.61
CA ASP A 433 13.22 17.72 13.15
C ASP A 433 11.80 17.48 12.57
N LEU A 434 11.00 18.55 12.45
CA LEU A 434 9.53 18.53 12.34
C LEU A 434 8.99 17.90 11.04
N ASP A 435 9.82 17.68 10.02
CA ASP A 435 9.41 16.98 8.79
C ASP A 435 10.22 15.69 8.50
N GLY A 436 10.93 15.17 9.50
CA GLY A 436 11.58 13.84 9.47
C GLY A 436 12.70 13.74 8.45
N ASP A 437 13.38 14.86 8.23
CA ASP A 437 14.23 15.14 7.08
C ASP A 437 15.71 14.89 7.40
N GLY A 438 16.07 15.05 8.67
CA GLY A 438 17.43 14.95 9.21
C GLY A 438 18.03 16.31 9.59
N GLN A 439 17.37 17.41 9.25
CA GLN A 439 17.84 18.77 9.53
C GLN A 439 17.09 19.38 10.72
N PRO A 440 17.79 19.84 11.79
CA PRO A 440 17.08 20.39 12.93
C PRO A 440 16.31 21.67 12.58
N ASN A 441 15.08 21.80 13.09
CA ASN A 441 14.19 22.96 12.95
C ASN A 441 14.89 24.31 13.17
N SER A 442 15.89 24.34 14.05
CA SER A 442 16.68 25.53 14.38
C SER A 442 17.77 25.88 13.36
N PHE A 443 18.32 24.91 12.64
CA PHE A 443 19.30 25.08 11.56
C PHE A 443 18.64 25.73 10.34
N GLU A 444 17.56 25.14 9.86
CA GLU A 444 16.70 25.68 8.80
C GLU A 444 16.21 27.10 9.07
N THR A 445 15.68 27.34 10.28
CA THR A 445 15.16 28.66 10.69
C THR A 445 16.25 29.75 10.63
N ASN A 446 17.52 29.39 10.81
CA ASN A 446 18.63 30.35 10.71
C ASN A 446 18.98 30.67 9.24
N HIS A 447 18.93 29.68 8.35
CA HIS A 447 19.24 29.83 6.92
C HIS A 447 18.04 30.29 6.07
N GLY A 448 16.82 30.23 6.62
CA GLY A 448 15.60 30.77 6.00
C GLY A 448 14.75 29.74 5.24
N SER A 449 14.97 28.45 5.51
CA SER A 449 14.11 27.34 5.07
C SER A 449 12.80 27.28 5.88
N ASP A 450 11.91 26.36 5.49
CA ASP A 450 10.57 26.16 6.08
C ASP A 450 10.50 24.76 6.75
N PRO A 451 10.66 24.66 8.09
CA PRO A 451 10.73 23.39 8.84
C PRO A 451 9.44 22.57 8.90
N SER A 452 8.58 22.67 7.89
CA SER A 452 7.32 21.94 7.79
C SER A 452 7.11 21.35 6.37
N ASN A 453 8.23 21.15 5.68
CA ASN A 453 8.36 20.79 4.28
C ASN A 453 9.80 20.31 3.97
N GLY A 454 10.11 19.02 4.18
CA GLY A 454 11.42 18.39 3.86
C GLY A 454 11.82 18.36 2.35
N GLY A 455 11.11 19.13 1.52
CA GLY A 455 11.57 19.61 0.21
C GLY A 455 12.23 21.01 0.27
N SER A 456 12.46 21.56 1.47
CA SER A 456 13.00 22.91 1.73
C SER A 456 14.41 22.91 2.33
N ARG A 457 15.07 21.75 2.40
CA ARG A 457 16.41 21.58 3.00
C ARG A 457 17.36 22.75 2.75
N VAL A 458 18.07 23.13 3.81
CA VAL A 458 19.32 23.86 3.69
C VAL A 458 20.30 22.94 2.96
N PRO A 459 21.06 23.40 1.96
CA PRO A 459 22.17 22.62 1.44
C PRO A 459 23.24 22.45 2.53
N ASP A 460 23.48 21.18 2.88
CA ASP A 460 24.44 20.63 3.85
C ASP A 460 24.79 19.26 3.28
N LEU A 461 25.94 19.16 2.61
CA LEU A 461 26.27 18.05 1.71
C LEU A 461 27.05 16.91 2.39
N ASP A 462 27.95 17.21 3.32
CA ASP A 462 28.71 16.19 4.07
C ASP A 462 27.96 15.70 5.34
N GLY A 463 27.13 16.56 5.95
CA GLY A 463 26.40 16.29 7.19
C GLY A 463 27.12 16.68 8.49
N ASP A 464 28.13 17.56 8.46
CA ASP A 464 28.79 18.16 9.64
C ASP A 464 27.85 19.08 10.45
N GLY A 465 26.90 19.74 9.77
CA GLY A 465 25.96 20.72 10.34
C GLY A 465 26.36 22.18 10.12
N LEU A 466 27.31 22.45 9.22
CA LEU A 466 27.44 23.69 8.46
C LEU A 466 26.51 23.66 7.23
N ALA A 467 26.30 24.82 6.60
CA ALA A 467 25.58 24.93 5.34
C ALA A 467 26.55 25.22 4.20
N ASP A 468 26.26 24.74 2.98
CA ASP A 468 27.12 24.88 1.79
C ASP A 468 27.60 26.33 1.51
N GLU A 469 26.91 27.37 2.00
CA GLU A 469 27.32 28.78 1.85
C GLU A 469 28.17 29.37 3.00
N GLU A 470 28.35 28.63 4.10
CA GLU A 470 29.22 28.99 5.24
C GLU A 470 30.39 27.99 5.46
N ASP A 471 30.47 26.91 4.69
CA ASP A 471 31.57 25.93 4.73
C ASP A 471 32.79 26.34 3.84
N ASP A 472 33.97 25.78 4.15
CA ASP A 472 35.21 25.85 3.37
C ASP A 472 35.60 24.45 2.78
N ASP A 473 34.89 23.36 3.10
CA ASP A 473 35.16 21.94 2.74
C ASP A 473 33.83 21.19 2.49
N GLN A 474 33.05 21.63 1.49
CA GLN A 474 31.60 21.32 1.33
C GLN A 474 31.20 19.84 1.31
N ASP A 475 32.13 18.91 1.06
CA ASP A 475 31.86 17.47 1.01
C ASP A 475 32.67 16.62 2.00
N GLY A 476 33.51 17.25 2.84
CA GLY A 476 34.10 16.63 4.03
C GLY A 476 35.20 15.59 3.74
N ASP A 477 35.91 15.68 2.62
CA ASP A 477 36.98 14.74 2.22
C ASP A 477 38.38 15.04 2.83
N ASP A 478 38.50 16.11 3.64
CA ASP A 478 39.74 16.77 4.13
C ASP A 478 40.43 17.68 3.06
N VAL A 479 39.77 18.04 1.94
CA VAL A 479 40.26 18.99 0.91
C VAL A 479 39.31 20.18 0.69
N SER A 480 39.69 21.34 1.23
CA SER A 480 38.93 22.59 1.08
C SER A 480 38.68 23.04 -0.37
N ASP A 481 37.48 23.57 -0.64
CA ASP A 481 36.93 24.08 -1.91
C ASP A 481 37.89 24.86 -2.83
N ASP A 482 38.85 25.62 -2.28
CA ASP A 482 39.78 26.45 -3.06
C ASP A 482 40.96 25.68 -3.67
N GLN A 483 41.07 24.38 -3.32
CA GLN A 483 42.12 23.45 -3.74
C GLN A 483 41.59 22.18 -4.42
N ASP A 484 40.27 21.98 -4.42
CA ASP A 484 39.54 20.85 -4.97
C ASP A 484 39.08 21.11 -6.45
N ASN A 485 39.01 20.06 -7.26
CA ASN A 485 38.42 20.06 -8.61
C ASN A 485 36.92 19.66 -8.62
N CYS A 486 36.45 18.92 -7.61
CA CYS A 486 35.10 18.38 -7.46
C CYS A 486 34.46 18.68 -6.07
N PRO A 487 34.41 19.94 -5.57
CA PRO A 487 33.96 20.33 -4.20
C PRO A 487 32.44 20.19 -3.96
N LEU A 488 31.90 19.04 -4.34
CA LEU A 488 30.53 18.56 -4.20
C LEU A 488 30.46 17.00 -4.30
N GLN A 489 31.56 16.27 -4.09
CA GLN A 489 31.72 14.83 -4.41
C GLN A 489 32.53 14.00 -3.38
N SER A 490 32.12 14.04 -2.10
CA SER A 490 32.75 13.37 -0.93
C SER A 490 33.50 12.07 -1.22
N SER A 491 34.83 12.14 -1.20
CA SER A 491 35.69 11.06 -1.65
C SER A 491 36.01 10.04 -0.55
N SER A 492 35.95 8.75 -0.90
CA SER A 492 36.48 7.65 -0.07
C SER A 492 37.62 6.86 -0.74
N PHE A 493 37.94 7.22 -1.99
CA PHE A 493 38.98 6.58 -2.78
C PHE A 493 39.62 7.51 -3.83
N ASP A 494 39.81 8.81 -3.52
CA ASP A 494 40.61 9.69 -4.37
C ASP A 494 42.05 9.11 -4.56
N ALA A 495 42.38 8.82 -5.83
CA ALA A 495 43.58 8.10 -6.23
C ALA A 495 44.76 9.03 -6.59
N ASP A 496 44.49 10.21 -7.16
CA ASP A 496 45.50 11.17 -7.64
C ASP A 496 45.55 12.52 -6.89
N ARG A 497 44.62 12.75 -5.95
CA ARG A 497 44.56 13.82 -4.94
C ARG A 497 44.10 15.16 -5.48
N ASP A 498 42.88 15.16 -6.00
CA ASP A 498 42.17 16.35 -6.49
C ASP A 498 40.70 16.46 -6.06
N GLY A 499 40.23 15.63 -5.12
CA GLY A 499 38.91 15.67 -4.45
C GLY A 499 37.78 14.90 -5.18
N CYS A 500 38.05 14.36 -6.37
CA CYS A 500 37.03 13.65 -7.15
C CYS A 500 36.91 12.15 -6.79
N ASP A 501 35.70 11.65 -6.49
CA ASP A 501 35.42 10.19 -6.46
C ASP A 501 35.63 9.54 -7.84
N ASP A 502 36.26 8.35 -7.90
CA ASP A 502 36.47 7.59 -9.16
C ASP A 502 35.20 6.87 -9.67
N TYR A 503 34.04 7.33 -9.20
CA TYR A 503 32.68 6.83 -9.33
C TYR A 503 32.49 5.42 -8.77
N GLY A 504 32.01 5.35 -7.51
CA GLY A 504 31.81 4.17 -6.65
C GLY A 504 31.01 2.95 -7.17
N LEU A 505 30.75 2.82 -8.47
CA LEU A 505 30.33 1.56 -9.10
C LEU A 505 31.51 0.60 -9.27
N THR A 506 31.88 -0.10 -8.19
CA THR A 506 32.80 -1.26 -8.30
C THR A 506 32.25 -2.27 -9.32
N ASN A 507 32.90 -2.35 -10.49
CA ASN A 507 32.39 -3.11 -11.63
C ASN A 507 32.46 -4.61 -11.33
N SER A 508 31.33 -5.13 -10.86
CA SER A 508 31.32 -6.35 -10.05
C SER A 508 30.98 -7.57 -10.89
N TRP A 509 31.66 -8.67 -10.58
CA TRP A 509 31.51 -9.94 -11.27
C TRP A 509 30.19 -10.63 -10.91
N ILE A 510 29.21 -10.55 -11.82
CA ILE A 510 27.94 -11.27 -11.75
C ILE A 510 28.16 -12.73 -12.17
N GLY A 511 27.86 -13.67 -11.27
CA GLY A 511 27.92 -15.11 -11.56
C GLY A 511 26.68 -15.61 -12.31
N ILE A 512 26.88 -16.23 -13.46
CA ILE A 512 25.84 -16.86 -14.29
C ILE A 512 26.09 -18.37 -14.31
N SER A 513 25.13 -19.16 -13.83
CA SER A 513 25.25 -20.61 -13.62
C SER A 513 25.33 -21.47 -14.89
N GLY A 514 25.50 -20.86 -16.07
CA GLY A 514 25.38 -21.53 -17.36
C GLY A 514 23.96 -21.98 -17.67
N GLY A 515 23.82 -22.92 -18.60
CA GLY A 515 22.54 -23.50 -19.03
C GLY A 515 22.42 -23.66 -20.55
N THR A 516 21.30 -24.22 -21.02
CA THR A 516 21.02 -24.35 -22.46
C THR A 516 19.94 -23.36 -22.89
N PHE A 517 20.24 -22.54 -23.91
CA PHE A 517 19.31 -21.60 -24.53
C PHE A 517 19.22 -21.79 -26.05
N LEU A 518 18.37 -20.98 -26.68
CA LEU A 518 18.24 -20.89 -28.14
C LEU A 518 18.91 -19.59 -28.59
N MET A 519 20.13 -19.68 -29.11
CA MET A 519 20.93 -18.54 -29.57
C MET A 519 20.44 -18.05 -30.93
N GLY A 520 20.40 -16.73 -31.13
CA GLY A 520 19.91 -16.10 -32.34
C GLY A 520 18.38 -16.06 -32.46
N ASN A 521 17.88 -15.83 -33.67
CA ASN A 521 16.47 -15.59 -33.96
C ASN A 521 16.03 -16.19 -35.30
N ALA A 522 15.15 -17.19 -35.27
CA ALA A 522 14.66 -17.88 -36.47
C ALA A 522 13.91 -16.95 -37.44
N ASN A 523 13.31 -15.88 -36.92
CA ASN A 523 12.55 -14.87 -37.67
C ASN A 523 13.29 -13.53 -37.83
N GLY A 524 14.51 -13.43 -37.29
CA GLY A 524 15.30 -12.19 -37.19
C GLY A 524 15.96 -11.73 -38.48
N LEU A 525 16.99 -10.89 -38.37
CA LEU A 525 17.81 -10.50 -39.52
C LEU A 525 18.63 -11.70 -40.07
N GLY A 526 19.20 -11.56 -41.27
CA GLY A 526 19.85 -12.67 -41.98
C GLY A 526 21.10 -13.24 -41.27
N ASN A 527 21.78 -12.39 -40.50
CA ASN A 527 22.93 -12.67 -39.65
C ASN A 527 22.57 -13.29 -38.30
N GLU A 528 21.35 -13.10 -37.80
CA GLU A 528 20.83 -13.68 -36.54
C GLU A 528 20.37 -15.14 -36.70
N ARG A 529 20.47 -15.69 -37.92
CA ARG A 529 19.94 -17.00 -38.32
C ARG A 529 21.06 -18.00 -38.63
N PRO A 530 20.82 -19.31 -38.44
CA PRO A 530 19.65 -19.91 -37.81
C PRO A 530 19.65 -19.75 -36.29
N ALA A 531 18.47 -19.82 -35.68
CA ALA A 531 18.38 -20.04 -34.24
C ALA A 531 18.77 -21.49 -33.92
N HIS A 532 19.73 -21.67 -33.02
CA HIS A 532 20.36 -22.96 -32.73
C HIS A 532 20.57 -23.14 -31.21
N ARG A 533 20.70 -24.39 -30.74
CA ARG A 533 20.81 -24.66 -29.30
C ARG A 533 22.26 -24.51 -28.85
N VAL A 534 22.50 -23.64 -27.88
CA VAL A 534 23.81 -23.49 -27.23
C VAL A 534 23.70 -23.81 -25.76
N THR A 535 24.64 -24.62 -25.26
CA THR A 535 24.83 -24.89 -23.84
C THR A 535 26.08 -24.18 -23.37
N LEU A 536 25.97 -23.43 -22.27
CA LEU A 536 27.10 -22.77 -21.63
C LEU A 536 27.39 -23.39 -20.27
N SER A 537 28.66 -23.49 -19.94
CA SER A 537 29.18 -23.72 -18.59
C SER A 537 28.95 -22.49 -17.71
N ALA A 538 29.23 -22.59 -16.40
CA ALA A 538 29.12 -21.45 -15.50
C ALA A 538 30.29 -20.47 -15.67
N TYR A 539 29.99 -19.17 -15.67
CA TYR A 539 30.94 -18.08 -15.85
C TYR A 539 30.54 -16.87 -15.00
N ARG A 540 31.43 -15.91 -14.85
CA ARG A 540 31.14 -14.59 -14.28
C ARG A 540 31.37 -13.50 -15.33
N ILE A 541 30.61 -12.42 -15.26
CA ILE A 541 30.60 -11.33 -16.24
C ILE A 541 30.44 -9.98 -15.51
N LEU A 542 31.06 -8.91 -16.02
CA LEU A 542 30.98 -7.58 -15.39
C LEU A 542 29.55 -7.00 -15.45
N ARG A 543 29.09 -6.41 -14.33
CA ARG A 543 27.76 -5.82 -14.19
C ARG A 543 27.53 -4.68 -15.19
N TYR A 544 28.56 -3.88 -15.44
CA TYR A 544 28.55 -2.73 -16.34
C TYR A 544 29.49 -2.96 -17.53
N GLU A 545 29.37 -2.11 -18.54
CA GLU A 545 30.45 -1.86 -19.49
C GLU A 545 31.70 -1.37 -18.73
N VAL A 546 32.91 -1.55 -19.27
CA VAL A 546 34.13 -1.03 -18.64
C VAL A 546 34.16 0.50 -18.77
N THR A 547 34.46 1.24 -17.70
CA THR A 547 34.48 2.71 -17.73
C THR A 547 35.80 3.29 -18.29
N ALA A 548 35.81 4.59 -18.62
CA ALA A 548 37.02 5.28 -19.02
C ALA A 548 38.04 5.40 -17.87
N GLY A 549 37.57 5.61 -16.63
CA GLY A 549 38.39 5.58 -15.42
C GLY A 549 39.01 4.21 -15.16
N GLU A 550 38.23 3.12 -15.27
CA GLU A 550 38.74 1.75 -15.15
C GLU A 550 39.85 1.45 -16.17
N PHE A 551 39.68 1.92 -17.42
CA PHE A 551 40.68 1.72 -18.46
C PHE A 551 41.93 2.60 -18.25
N ARG A 552 41.77 3.83 -17.75
CA ARG A 552 42.87 4.71 -17.29
C ARG A 552 43.72 4.01 -16.24
N ALA A 553 43.11 3.50 -15.17
CA ALA A 553 43.81 2.75 -14.12
C ALA A 553 44.62 1.54 -14.64
N CYS A 554 44.12 0.83 -15.66
CA CYS A 554 44.88 -0.24 -16.32
C CYS A 554 46.12 0.27 -17.09
N ILE A 555 46.06 1.46 -17.69
CA ILE A 555 47.21 2.10 -18.36
C ILE A 555 48.27 2.50 -17.33
N ASP A 556 47.86 3.11 -16.21
CA ASP A 556 48.78 3.63 -15.20
C ASP A 556 49.41 2.51 -14.36
N ALA A 557 48.69 1.40 -14.17
CA ALA A 557 49.25 0.12 -13.71
C ALA A 557 50.20 -0.56 -14.72
N GLY A 558 50.32 -0.04 -15.94
CA GLY A 558 51.16 -0.58 -17.02
C GLY A 558 50.62 -1.85 -17.67
N GLY A 559 49.34 -2.17 -17.49
CA GLY A 559 48.66 -3.32 -18.09
C GLY A 559 48.08 -3.04 -19.48
N CYS A 560 47.63 -1.80 -19.72
CA CYS A 560 46.96 -1.40 -20.97
C CYS A 560 47.78 -0.38 -21.77
N SER A 561 47.61 -0.42 -23.09
CA SER A 561 48.01 0.68 -23.99
C SER A 561 46.95 1.79 -23.99
N PRO A 562 47.34 3.08 -24.06
CA PRO A 562 46.42 4.17 -24.38
C PRO A 562 45.51 3.89 -25.59
N ALA A 563 44.25 4.31 -25.50
CA ALA A 563 43.39 4.46 -26.67
C ALA A 563 43.72 5.77 -27.41
N THR A 564 43.26 5.93 -28.65
CA THR A 564 43.47 7.15 -29.42
C THR A 564 42.17 7.95 -29.49
N ARG A 565 42.20 9.20 -29.02
CA ARG A 565 41.05 10.12 -29.06
C ARG A 565 40.88 10.70 -30.47
N GLU A 566 40.40 9.88 -31.41
CA GLU A 566 40.27 10.26 -32.83
C GLU A 566 39.17 11.31 -33.09
N ASN A 567 38.17 11.43 -32.21
CA ASN A 567 37.12 12.45 -32.33
C ASN A 567 36.52 12.84 -30.95
N THR A 568 35.56 13.77 -30.94
CA THR A 568 34.97 14.35 -29.71
C THR A 568 33.99 13.43 -28.96
N ARG A 569 33.60 12.29 -29.53
CA ARG A 569 32.76 11.26 -28.90
C ARG A 569 33.56 10.15 -28.23
N CYS A 570 34.88 10.12 -28.45
CA CYS A 570 35.77 9.24 -27.71
C CYS A 570 35.82 9.70 -26.23
N THR A 571 35.48 8.79 -25.30
CA THR A 571 35.47 9.02 -23.84
C THR A 571 36.86 8.96 -23.23
N TYR A 572 37.83 8.32 -23.91
CA TYR A 572 39.22 8.31 -23.50
C TYR A 572 39.79 9.73 -23.39
N ASP A 573 40.31 10.08 -22.21
CA ASP A 573 40.97 11.36 -21.93
C ASP A 573 40.04 12.57 -22.20
N LEU A 574 38.80 12.46 -21.73
CA LEU A 574 37.77 13.48 -21.78
C LEU A 574 37.14 13.67 -20.39
N GLU A 575 37.69 14.63 -19.66
CA GLU A 575 37.13 15.30 -18.47
C GLU A 575 35.59 15.25 -18.42
N GLY A 576 35.06 14.63 -17.35
CA GLY A 576 33.63 14.40 -17.14
C GLY A 576 33.06 13.19 -17.91
N LYS A 577 33.91 12.22 -18.32
CA LYS A 577 33.50 10.95 -18.96
C LYS A 577 34.13 9.71 -18.30
N GLU A 578 34.69 9.86 -17.12
CA GLU A 578 35.40 8.83 -16.35
C GLU A 578 34.46 7.64 -16.07
N GLY A 579 33.24 7.93 -15.59
CA GLY A 579 32.14 6.95 -15.39
C GLY A 579 31.30 6.61 -16.62
N HIS A 580 31.68 7.07 -17.83
CA HIS A 580 31.08 6.61 -19.09
C HIS A 580 31.86 5.40 -19.63
N PRO A 581 31.25 4.53 -20.47
CA PRO A 581 31.96 3.39 -21.03
C PRO A 581 33.16 3.84 -21.89
N ILE A 582 34.28 3.11 -21.81
CA ILE A 582 35.43 3.34 -22.67
C ILE A 582 35.10 2.90 -24.10
N ASN A 583 35.34 3.79 -25.07
CA ASN A 583 35.16 3.54 -26.51
C ASN A 583 36.42 3.94 -27.32
N CYS A 584 36.32 3.98 -28.65
CA CYS A 584 37.44 4.28 -29.56
C CYS A 584 38.67 3.35 -29.38
N LEU A 585 38.41 2.14 -28.89
CA LEU A 585 39.42 1.12 -28.60
C LEU A 585 39.30 -0.07 -29.54
N THR A 586 40.45 -0.56 -29.99
CA THR A 586 40.50 -1.75 -30.85
C THR A 586 40.15 -3.01 -30.04
N TRP A 587 39.60 -4.05 -30.68
CA TRP A 587 39.34 -5.37 -30.04
C TRP A 587 40.56 -5.90 -29.26
N SER A 588 41.73 -5.54 -29.77
CA SER A 588 43.05 -5.80 -29.23
C SER A 588 43.25 -5.32 -27.78
N GLN A 589 42.72 -4.13 -27.50
CA GLN A 589 42.88 -3.38 -26.25
C GLN A 589 41.74 -3.72 -25.29
N ALA A 590 40.54 -3.97 -25.84
CA ALA A 590 39.43 -4.55 -25.11
C ALA A 590 39.84 -5.83 -24.38
N ARG A 591 40.44 -6.75 -25.14
CA ARG A 591 40.85 -8.06 -24.61
C ARG A 591 41.96 -7.94 -23.56
N ALA A 592 42.98 -7.13 -23.85
CA ALA A 592 44.12 -6.89 -22.95
C ALA A 592 43.67 -6.37 -21.57
N TYR A 593 42.72 -5.44 -21.52
CA TYR A 593 42.12 -4.97 -20.25
C TYR A 593 41.45 -6.12 -19.50
N CYS A 594 40.58 -6.89 -20.15
CA CYS A 594 39.89 -8.01 -19.51
C CYS A 594 40.86 -9.09 -18.99
N GLN A 595 41.99 -9.27 -19.65
CA GLN A 595 43.03 -10.23 -19.27
C GLN A 595 43.90 -9.72 -18.11
N TRP A 596 44.21 -8.42 -18.07
CA TRP A 596 44.79 -7.75 -16.90
C TRP A 596 43.89 -7.86 -15.66
N LEU A 597 42.57 -7.74 -15.84
CA LEU A 597 41.55 -7.95 -14.80
C LEU A 597 41.38 -9.43 -14.36
N GLY A 598 42.10 -10.38 -14.99
CA GLY A 598 42.02 -11.80 -14.68
C GLY A 598 40.79 -12.50 -15.27
N GLY A 599 40.48 -12.16 -16.52
CA GLY A 599 39.37 -12.68 -17.33
C GLY A 599 39.68 -12.65 -18.84
N ASP A 600 38.64 -12.51 -19.66
CA ASP A 600 38.71 -12.38 -21.12
C ASP A 600 37.42 -11.73 -21.66
N LEU A 601 37.33 -11.41 -22.95
CA LEU A 601 36.07 -10.94 -23.56
C LEU A 601 35.00 -12.04 -23.55
N PRO A 602 33.71 -11.71 -23.38
CA PRO A 602 32.62 -12.67 -23.52
C PRO A 602 32.63 -13.33 -24.90
N THR A 603 32.32 -14.62 -24.97
CA THR A 603 31.89 -15.19 -26.26
C THR A 603 30.55 -14.60 -26.69
N GLU A 604 30.27 -14.64 -27.98
CA GLU A 604 29.03 -14.13 -28.56
C GLU A 604 27.78 -14.82 -27.99
N ALA A 605 27.96 -16.05 -27.49
CA ALA A 605 26.96 -16.84 -26.77
C ALA A 605 26.82 -16.46 -25.30
N GLN A 606 27.93 -16.28 -24.57
CA GLN A 606 27.92 -15.80 -23.18
C GLN A 606 27.28 -14.41 -23.07
N TRP A 607 27.55 -13.55 -24.04
CA TRP A 607 26.93 -12.24 -24.12
C TRP A 607 25.40 -12.34 -24.31
N GLU A 608 24.93 -13.12 -25.29
CA GLU A 608 23.49 -13.25 -25.55
C GLU A 608 22.75 -13.91 -24.39
N TYR A 609 23.36 -14.93 -23.77
CA TYR A 609 22.78 -15.57 -22.60
C TYR A 609 22.68 -14.61 -21.41
N ALA A 610 23.71 -13.78 -21.17
CA ALA A 610 23.65 -12.74 -20.14
C ALA A 610 22.57 -11.68 -20.42
N ALA A 611 22.27 -11.39 -21.69
CA ALA A 611 21.22 -10.46 -22.09
C ALA A 611 19.80 -11.04 -21.97
N ARG A 612 19.57 -12.30 -22.39
CA ARG A 612 18.19 -12.85 -22.53
C ARG A 612 17.87 -14.09 -21.70
N GLY A 613 18.86 -14.74 -21.07
CA GLY A 613 18.67 -16.02 -20.40
C GLY A 613 18.18 -17.12 -21.35
N ASN A 614 17.29 -17.98 -20.87
CA ASN A 614 16.81 -19.16 -21.60
C ASN A 614 15.37 -19.04 -22.14
N ASP A 615 14.64 -17.95 -21.87
CA ASP A 615 13.23 -17.79 -22.28
C ASP A 615 13.05 -17.23 -23.71
N GLY A 616 14.13 -16.73 -24.31
CA GLY A 616 14.13 -16.22 -25.68
C GLY A 616 13.60 -14.79 -25.82
N ARG A 617 13.53 -13.99 -24.75
CA ARG A 617 13.20 -12.57 -24.81
C ARG A 617 14.05 -11.78 -25.82
N SER A 618 13.49 -10.65 -26.28
CA SER A 618 14.07 -9.80 -27.33
C SER A 618 14.98 -8.69 -26.77
N TYR A 619 14.74 -8.31 -25.52
CA TYR A 619 15.46 -7.31 -24.74
C TYR A 619 15.65 -7.85 -23.31
N PRO A 620 16.63 -7.35 -22.53
CA PRO A 620 16.87 -7.77 -21.14
C PRO A 620 15.62 -7.71 -20.27
N TRP A 621 14.84 -6.63 -20.38
CA TRP A 621 13.58 -6.41 -19.67
C TRP A 621 12.35 -7.14 -20.27
N GLY A 622 12.44 -7.74 -21.47
CA GLY A 622 11.33 -8.50 -22.06
C GLY A 622 11.22 -8.47 -23.59
N ASN A 623 10.00 -8.29 -24.11
CA ASN A 623 9.69 -8.40 -25.54
C ASN A 623 9.10 -7.13 -26.18
N LEU A 624 8.95 -6.06 -25.40
CA LEU A 624 8.57 -4.73 -25.89
C LEU A 624 9.79 -3.79 -25.80
N MET A 625 10.00 -2.97 -26.82
CA MET A 625 10.97 -1.87 -26.74
C MET A 625 10.35 -0.72 -25.95
N GLU A 626 11.05 -0.23 -24.94
CA GLU A 626 10.69 0.93 -24.13
C GLU A 626 11.86 1.91 -24.20
N THR A 627 11.60 3.18 -24.54
CA THR A 627 12.65 4.13 -24.94
C THR A 627 13.50 4.62 -23.76
N ASN A 628 12.97 4.55 -22.54
CA ASN A 628 13.63 4.96 -21.31
C ASN A 628 14.24 3.79 -20.50
N ARG A 629 14.72 2.74 -21.18
CA ARG A 629 15.48 1.61 -20.60
C ARG A 629 16.88 1.40 -21.20
N ALA A 630 17.25 2.19 -22.20
CA ALA A 630 18.51 2.10 -22.94
C ALA A 630 18.75 3.39 -23.73
N ASN A 631 20.01 3.79 -23.91
CA ASN A 631 20.42 4.90 -24.77
C ASN A 631 20.60 4.41 -26.23
N PHE A 632 19.79 4.91 -27.15
CA PHE A 632 19.84 4.58 -28.59
C PHE A 632 19.16 5.68 -29.42
N TRP A 633 19.27 5.66 -30.75
CA TRP A 633 18.90 6.80 -31.63
C TRP A 633 17.48 7.40 -31.45
N ASP A 634 16.54 6.65 -30.86
CA ASP A 634 15.19 7.14 -30.49
C ASP A 634 14.88 6.84 -28.99
N SER A 635 15.83 6.99 -28.06
CA SER A 635 15.58 6.87 -26.61
C SER A 635 14.90 8.12 -26.03
N PHE A 636 15.21 9.30 -26.58
CA PHE A 636 14.73 10.60 -26.09
C PHE A 636 15.11 10.86 -24.62
N ASP A 637 16.29 10.38 -24.21
CA ASP A 637 16.87 10.67 -22.90
C ASP A 637 17.56 12.06 -22.89
N PRO A 638 18.01 12.58 -21.74
CA PRO A 638 18.58 13.93 -21.65
C PRO A 638 19.87 14.14 -22.48
N TYR A 639 20.56 13.07 -22.88
CA TYR A 639 21.79 13.16 -23.68
C TYR A 639 21.48 13.29 -25.19
N ASP A 640 20.28 12.93 -25.66
CA ASP A 640 19.74 13.15 -27.03
C ASP A 640 19.49 14.66 -27.36
N SER A 641 20.20 15.58 -26.71
CA SER A 641 19.89 17.02 -26.66
C SER A 641 19.68 17.69 -28.03
N MET A 642 18.50 18.30 -28.21
CA MET A 642 18.06 18.93 -29.47
C MET A 642 18.85 20.20 -29.88
N ASP A 643 19.79 20.67 -29.06
CA ASP A 643 20.65 21.82 -29.38
C ASP A 643 21.87 21.44 -30.24
N LEU A 644 22.17 20.14 -30.41
CA LEU A 644 23.08 19.70 -31.47
C LEU A 644 22.40 19.87 -32.84
N PRO A 645 23.13 20.38 -33.86
CA PRO A 645 22.53 20.59 -35.18
C PRO A 645 22.07 19.26 -35.79
N TYR A 646 20.85 19.28 -36.35
CA TYR A 646 20.02 18.17 -36.89
C TYR A 646 20.67 17.22 -37.93
N THR A 647 21.97 17.38 -38.16
CA THR A 647 22.89 16.46 -38.87
C THR A 647 23.49 15.37 -37.97
N GLN A 648 23.28 15.42 -36.64
CA GLN A 648 23.68 14.38 -35.69
C GLN A 648 22.52 14.10 -34.71
N CYS A 649 21.79 13.01 -34.93
CA CYS A 649 20.88 12.43 -33.94
C CYS A 649 21.57 11.20 -33.30
N GLY A 650 21.03 10.72 -32.19
CA GLY A 650 21.76 9.87 -31.23
C GLY A 650 22.73 10.72 -30.41
N GLY A 651 22.43 10.88 -29.13
CA GLY A 651 23.29 11.54 -28.15
C GLY A 651 24.63 10.83 -27.93
N PRO A 652 25.53 11.37 -27.07
CA PRO A 652 26.71 10.65 -26.62
C PRO A 652 26.33 9.43 -25.77
N THR A 653 27.34 8.69 -25.30
CA THR A 653 27.16 7.68 -24.25
C THR A 653 26.53 8.29 -22.99
N THR A 654 25.77 7.48 -22.24
CA THR A 654 25.39 7.75 -20.85
C THR A 654 26.49 7.24 -19.90
N THR A 655 26.48 7.68 -18.64
CA THR A 655 27.20 6.96 -17.58
C THR A 655 26.73 5.50 -17.54
N VAL A 656 27.61 4.58 -17.12
CA VAL A 656 27.21 3.19 -16.98
C VAL A 656 26.16 3.04 -15.88
N GLY A 657 25.18 2.17 -16.08
CA GLY A 657 24.10 1.92 -15.14
C GLY A 657 22.92 2.90 -15.18
N TYR A 658 22.99 4.00 -15.94
CA TYR A 658 22.02 5.12 -15.95
C TYR A 658 20.53 4.70 -15.99
N PHE A 659 20.21 3.61 -16.72
CA PHE A 659 18.87 3.04 -16.82
C PHE A 659 18.59 2.01 -15.71
N ASP A 660 18.60 2.46 -14.45
CA ASP A 660 18.35 1.66 -13.25
C ASP A 660 16.88 1.70 -12.76
N GLY A 661 16.12 2.75 -13.12
CA GLY A 661 14.76 3.02 -12.66
C GLY A 661 14.61 4.28 -11.79
N SER A 662 15.70 5.01 -11.55
CA SER A 662 15.74 6.24 -10.75
C SER A 662 15.16 7.47 -11.49
N LEU A 663 15.35 8.67 -10.92
CA LEU A 663 14.90 9.94 -11.46
C LEU A 663 16.11 10.88 -11.63
N HIS A 664 16.52 11.10 -12.88
CA HIS A 664 17.62 11.99 -13.24
C HIS A 664 17.06 13.38 -13.55
N GLY A 665 16.97 14.21 -12.51
CA GLY A 665 16.34 15.53 -12.58
C GLY A 665 14.85 15.43 -12.91
N THR A 666 14.47 15.70 -14.16
CA THR A 666 13.08 15.56 -14.64
C THR A 666 12.82 14.30 -15.47
N TYR A 667 13.87 13.50 -15.76
CA TYR A 667 13.77 12.31 -16.60
C TYR A 667 13.75 11.03 -15.76
N ARG A 668 12.66 10.27 -15.82
CA ARG A 668 12.54 8.98 -15.13
C ARG A 668 12.94 7.83 -16.05
N THR A 669 14.01 7.13 -15.69
CA THR A 669 14.37 5.86 -16.33
C THR A 669 13.46 4.74 -15.85
N LEU A 670 13.48 3.62 -16.57
CA LEU A 670 12.95 2.34 -16.12
C LEU A 670 14.10 1.33 -16.11
N ASP A 671 13.99 0.34 -15.23
CA ASP A 671 15.02 -0.69 -15.02
C ASP A 671 15.36 -1.43 -16.33
N GLY A 672 16.56 -1.17 -16.87
CA GLY A 672 17.08 -1.78 -18.08
C GLY A 672 17.77 -3.14 -17.85
N ARG A 673 17.83 -3.62 -16.60
CA ARG A 673 18.64 -4.80 -16.24
C ARG A 673 18.18 -6.09 -16.90
N SER A 674 19.15 -6.99 -17.07
CA SER A 674 18.92 -8.37 -17.51
C SER A 674 18.41 -9.27 -16.38
N PRO A 675 17.95 -10.51 -16.69
CA PRO A 675 17.57 -11.51 -15.69
C PRO A 675 18.64 -11.81 -14.62
N PHE A 676 19.89 -11.44 -14.89
CA PHE A 676 21.05 -11.65 -14.02
C PHE A 676 21.55 -10.36 -13.35
N GLY A 677 20.89 -9.21 -13.59
CA GLY A 677 21.24 -7.92 -12.98
C GLY A 677 22.35 -7.13 -13.69
N LEU A 678 22.69 -7.48 -14.94
CA LEU A 678 23.59 -6.67 -15.77
C LEU A 678 22.86 -5.46 -16.35
N HIS A 679 23.51 -4.30 -16.36
CA HIS A 679 23.04 -3.08 -17.02
C HIS A 679 23.60 -2.95 -18.44
N ASP A 680 23.03 -2.04 -19.22
CA ASP A 680 23.58 -1.49 -20.49
C ASP A 680 23.81 -2.49 -21.64
N LEU A 681 23.38 -3.74 -21.51
CA LEU A 681 23.44 -4.77 -22.58
C LEU A 681 22.59 -4.42 -23.83
N ILE A 682 21.94 -3.26 -23.88
CA ILE A 682 21.23 -2.72 -25.05
C ILE A 682 21.48 -1.23 -25.09
N GLY A 683 21.86 -0.71 -26.25
CA GLY A 683 22.19 0.71 -26.37
C GLY A 683 23.60 1.01 -25.87
N ASN A 684 23.80 2.22 -25.32
CA ASN A 684 25.07 2.79 -24.88
C ASN A 684 26.23 2.53 -25.87
N VAL A 685 27.14 1.56 -25.64
CA VAL A 685 28.11 1.15 -26.66
C VAL A 685 27.98 -0.33 -27.08
N ARG A 686 28.37 -0.61 -28.33
CA ARG A 686 28.49 -1.97 -28.82
C ARG A 686 29.62 -2.66 -28.07
N GLU A 687 29.34 -3.82 -27.51
CA GLU A 687 30.37 -4.58 -26.78
C GLU A 687 31.13 -5.51 -27.73
N TRP A 688 32.45 -5.38 -27.79
CA TRP A 688 33.32 -6.38 -28.42
C TRP A 688 33.16 -7.76 -27.77
N VAL A 689 33.01 -8.82 -28.59
CA VAL A 689 33.03 -10.22 -28.14
C VAL A 689 34.28 -10.95 -28.63
N LEU A 690 34.62 -12.07 -27.99
CA LEU A 690 35.79 -12.90 -28.30
C LEU A 690 35.75 -13.44 -29.75
N ASP A 691 34.57 -13.82 -30.24
CA ASP A 691 34.37 -14.55 -31.49
C ASP A 691 34.84 -13.79 -32.74
N TRP A 692 35.41 -14.54 -33.69
CA TRP A 692 35.46 -14.10 -35.09
C TRP A 692 34.04 -14.13 -35.68
N TYR A 693 33.63 -13.05 -36.37
CA TYR A 693 32.27 -12.90 -36.86
C TYR A 693 32.04 -13.72 -38.14
N ASP A 694 31.11 -14.68 -38.06
CA ASP A 694 30.64 -15.51 -39.17
C ASP A 694 29.15 -15.88 -38.97
N THR A 695 28.57 -16.51 -39.99
CA THR A 695 27.26 -17.17 -39.99
C THR A 695 27.13 -18.22 -38.87
N TYR A 696 25.96 -18.29 -38.24
CA TYR A 696 25.72 -19.30 -37.21
C TYR A 696 25.60 -20.72 -37.81
N PRO A 697 26.11 -21.75 -37.11
CA PRO A 697 25.85 -23.14 -37.49
C PRO A 697 24.39 -23.52 -37.19
N ALA A 698 23.89 -24.54 -37.88
CA ALA A 698 22.56 -25.12 -37.59
C ALA A 698 22.58 -26.19 -36.48
N ASP A 699 23.77 -26.72 -36.17
CA ASP A 699 23.97 -27.76 -35.17
C ASP A 699 24.03 -27.18 -33.74
N ALA A 700 23.76 -28.03 -32.74
CA ALA A 700 23.87 -27.62 -31.34
C ALA A 700 25.33 -27.54 -30.88
N GLN A 701 25.65 -26.55 -30.04
CA GLN A 701 27.01 -26.31 -29.54
C GLN A 701 27.06 -26.30 -28.00
N THR A 702 28.26 -26.54 -27.47
CA THR A 702 28.61 -26.34 -26.06
C THR A 702 29.81 -25.41 -26.00
N ASP A 703 29.74 -24.37 -25.17
CA ASP A 703 30.76 -23.32 -24.98
C ASP A 703 31.43 -22.84 -26.28
N PRO A 704 30.66 -22.36 -27.28
CA PRO A 704 31.22 -21.89 -28.54
C PRO A 704 31.98 -20.57 -28.38
N SER A 705 33.11 -20.47 -29.08
CA SER A 705 34.01 -19.30 -29.17
C SER A 705 34.27 -18.89 -30.63
N GLY A 706 33.31 -19.17 -31.50
CA GLY A 706 33.33 -18.84 -32.92
C GLY A 706 34.24 -19.75 -33.78
N PRO A 707 34.43 -19.41 -35.07
CA PRO A 707 35.46 -20.01 -35.91
C PRO A 707 36.86 -19.54 -35.46
N SER A 708 37.89 -20.37 -35.66
CA SER A 708 39.25 -20.06 -35.20
C SER A 708 39.95 -18.95 -36.00
N THR A 709 39.40 -18.54 -37.14
CA THR A 709 39.89 -17.44 -37.98
C THR A 709 38.72 -16.72 -38.64
N GLY A 710 38.85 -15.41 -38.86
CA GLY A 710 37.87 -14.59 -39.57
C GLY A 710 38.49 -13.31 -40.14
N ALA A 711 37.64 -12.44 -40.69
CA ALA A 711 38.04 -11.12 -41.20
C ALA A 711 37.66 -9.97 -40.25
N THR A 712 36.64 -10.16 -39.42
CA THR A 712 36.08 -9.19 -38.49
C THR A 712 35.74 -9.88 -37.16
N ARG A 713 35.80 -9.17 -36.04
CA ARG A 713 35.36 -9.67 -34.72
C ARG A 713 33.91 -9.26 -34.46
N GLY A 714 33.20 -10.06 -33.68
CA GLY A 714 31.80 -9.77 -33.34
C GLY A 714 31.64 -8.57 -32.41
N MET A 715 30.50 -7.90 -32.50
CA MET A 715 30.02 -6.92 -31.52
C MET A 715 28.52 -7.12 -31.25
N ARG A 716 28.05 -6.71 -30.07
CA ARG A 716 26.67 -6.94 -29.58
C ARG A 716 25.97 -5.67 -29.06
N GLY A 717 24.76 -5.80 -28.52
CA GLY A 717 23.97 -4.75 -27.86
C GLY A 717 23.28 -3.74 -28.79
N GLY A 718 24.04 -3.16 -29.71
CA GLY A 718 23.72 -1.87 -30.34
C GLY A 718 24.42 -0.74 -29.59
N SER A 719 24.01 0.50 -29.77
CA SER A 719 24.70 1.68 -29.23
C SER A 719 23.83 2.94 -29.32
N TRP A 720 24.27 4.06 -28.74
CA TRP A 720 23.60 5.37 -28.77
C TRP A 720 23.19 5.84 -30.19
N HIS A 721 23.96 5.52 -31.23
CA HIS A 721 23.59 5.85 -32.62
C HIS A 721 22.70 4.79 -33.31
N SER A 722 22.48 3.62 -32.71
CA SER A 722 21.84 2.50 -33.38
C SER A 722 20.31 2.69 -33.41
N GLU A 723 19.72 2.65 -34.61
CA GLU A 723 18.26 2.65 -34.77
C GLU A 723 17.58 1.51 -33.99
N ARG A 724 16.32 1.71 -33.59
CA ARG A 724 15.48 0.73 -32.86
C ARG A 724 15.46 -0.69 -33.45
N ALA A 725 15.69 -0.85 -34.75
CA ALA A 725 15.74 -2.15 -35.42
C ALA A 725 17.06 -2.92 -35.22
N ASN A 726 18.11 -2.26 -34.72
CA ASN A 726 19.46 -2.80 -34.54
C ASN A 726 19.87 -2.94 -33.07
N VAL A 727 19.06 -2.47 -32.11
CA VAL A 727 19.23 -2.68 -30.66
C VAL A 727 18.32 -3.83 -30.20
N SER A 728 18.90 -4.97 -29.80
CA SER A 728 18.19 -6.15 -29.29
C SER A 728 19.17 -7.17 -28.71
N SER A 729 18.71 -8.11 -27.89
CA SER A 729 19.56 -9.17 -27.34
C SER A 729 20.12 -10.13 -28.40
N VAL A 730 19.55 -10.15 -29.61
CA VAL A 730 20.04 -10.98 -30.74
C VAL A 730 20.86 -10.19 -31.75
N SER A 731 20.88 -8.85 -31.65
CA SER A 731 21.61 -7.97 -32.55
C SER A 731 23.10 -8.29 -32.56
N ARG A 732 23.69 -8.38 -33.75
CA ARG A 732 25.11 -8.68 -33.94
C ARG A 732 25.66 -8.02 -35.19
N VAL A 733 26.88 -7.51 -35.11
CA VAL A 733 27.64 -6.96 -36.25
C VAL A 733 29.09 -7.43 -36.21
N GLY A 734 29.81 -7.30 -37.32
CA GLY A 734 31.24 -7.62 -37.40
C GLY A 734 32.07 -6.39 -37.78
N GLY A 735 33.04 -6.02 -36.93
CA GLY A 735 33.95 -4.90 -37.17
C GLY A 735 35.42 -5.32 -37.34
N ALA A 736 36.25 -4.43 -37.90
CA ALA A 736 37.67 -4.67 -38.09
C ALA A 736 38.40 -4.63 -36.72
N PRO A 737 39.15 -5.67 -36.33
CA PRO A 737 39.68 -5.83 -34.97
C PRO A 737 40.77 -4.81 -34.58
N ASP A 738 41.31 -4.09 -35.57
CA ASP A 738 42.33 -3.05 -35.45
C ASP A 738 41.78 -1.63 -35.66
N THR A 739 40.45 -1.46 -35.66
CA THR A 739 39.77 -0.16 -35.65
C THR A 739 39.14 0.10 -34.29
N GLY A 740 39.31 1.31 -33.75
CA GLY A 740 38.56 1.80 -32.59
C GLY A 740 37.35 2.62 -33.07
N TYR A 741 36.14 2.24 -32.69
CA TYR A 741 34.91 2.92 -33.12
C TYR A 741 34.34 3.78 -31.98
N ASP A 742 33.74 4.94 -32.30
CA ASP A 742 33.12 5.85 -31.31
C ASP A 742 31.84 5.30 -30.69
N ASP A 743 31.28 4.26 -31.27
CA ASP A 743 30.08 3.57 -30.80
C ASP A 743 30.36 2.24 -30.08
N THR A 744 31.62 1.82 -29.94
CA THR A 744 32.00 0.46 -29.52
C THR A 744 32.97 0.50 -28.33
N GLY A 745 32.64 -0.24 -27.28
CA GLY A 745 33.44 -0.47 -26.08
C GLY A 745 33.50 -1.96 -25.72
N MET A 746 33.41 -2.27 -24.43
CA MET A 746 33.62 -3.64 -23.94
C MET A 746 33.01 -3.93 -22.56
N ARG A 747 32.92 -5.23 -22.27
CA ARG A 747 32.61 -5.84 -20.98
C ARG A 747 33.46 -7.09 -20.84
N CYS A 748 33.82 -7.49 -19.62
CA CYS A 748 34.68 -8.66 -19.40
C CYS A 748 33.90 -9.85 -18.83
N THR A 749 34.40 -11.05 -19.11
CA THR A 749 34.01 -12.33 -18.51
C THR A 749 35.19 -12.98 -17.82
N ALA A 750 34.92 -13.96 -16.97
CA ALA A 750 35.94 -14.85 -16.42
C ALA A 750 35.28 -16.21 -16.04
N PRO A 751 36.08 -17.25 -15.76
CA PRO A 751 35.55 -18.48 -15.17
C PRO A 751 34.86 -18.22 -13.83
N MET A 752 33.87 -19.04 -13.50
CA MET A 752 33.35 -19.15 -12.14
C MET A 752 34.46 -19.68 -11.22
N ARG A 753 34.60 -19.10 -10.01
CA ARG A 753 35.61 -19.48 -9.01
C ARG A 753 34.98 -20.17 -7.81
#